data_AF-A0A6G5REK0-F1
#
_entry.id   AF-A0A6G5REK0-F1
#
_cell.length_a   1.000
_cell.length_b   1.000
_cell.length_c   1.000
_cell.angle_alpha   90.00
_cell.angle_beta   90.00
_cell.angle_gamma   90.00
#
_symmetry.space_group_name_H-M   'P 1'
#
loop_
_entity.id
_entity.type
_entity.pdbx_description
1 polymer ?
#
loop_
_entity_poly.entity_id
_entity_poly.type
_entity_poly.pdbx_seq_one_letter_code
_entity_poly.pdbx_strand_id
1 'polypeptide(L)'
;MAKLEAELRGAVRGEVGFDVTSRALVTMDASNYRRVPLGVVAPVDADDVAAALAVCREHGVPVVARGGGTSIAGQATGTGVVLDFTRHMNRLVALDPEARTAVVQPGLVLDRLQEAAAPHGLRFGPDPSTHGRCTLGGMIGNNSCGSHSVAWGTTADSVRELDVVTARGQRLRLGRNWAGAPDGLRALVESESARLRTGFPELPRRISGYALDALLPERGADVARSFCGSEGTLGVLTEAVVRLVEAPRARALAVLAYADESAAAEAAAGLLPLGPLTVEGMAADLVPSPAALPRGGAWLFVETGGESAAQARARAEAVVRAADVVDALVVTDPVGQRALWRIREDASGTATRMPDGTEAWPGWEDCAVPPARLGAYLRDFRVLMAAHGLRGTPYGHFGDGCIHVRIDFDLLTRPGVARFRRFSEELAELVVAHGGSLSGEHGDGQARAELLPRMYGAETVGLFERVKRVWDPDDLLNPGMLVRPAPLDSGLRFSVLPREPVDVAFGYPADGGDFSAAVRRCVGVAKCRTASVSGSGVMCPSFRATGAEEHSTRGRARLLHEMLAGEVVTDGWRSEEVRDALDLCLACKGCRSDCPVGVDMATYKAEFLHHHYAGRRRPAAHHAMGRLPVWLRAVARTRTAWLVNALSAARPFAWAAKRLGGLAPEREIPRVARRTFSRWWERRRPQRPATRGDVIILWPDTFTEHLSPAVGQAAVRVLEAAGLRVALPPTLHLAKPPVGDGRTVALDPLSLLRGRGRVCCGLTYVSTGQLDRARAVMRRTLDLMEPVLETGAPVVVLEPSCAAALRTDVPELLHDDPRAARLAARVLTFAETLERHAPGWIPPRVDRPVAGQTHCHQHAVLGDAADRRLREAALLTGELSGGCCGLAGNFGFEKGHYEVSAACAAEQLLPSVRDAPDGTVVLADGFSCRTQLEQLAGVRGRHLAEVLAEALDDALDEDRRRGGG
;
A
#
# COMPACT_ATOMS: atom_id res chain seq x y z
N MET A 1 -30.51 -3.81 -17.88
CA MET A 1 -29.50 -4.35 -16.94
C MET A 1 -29.74 -5.83 -16.63
N ALA A 2 -30.86 -6.22 -16.00
CA ALA A 2 -31.11 -7.63 -15.65
C ALA A 2 -31.05 -8.62 -16.85
N LYS A 3 -31.60 -8.24 -18.01
CA LYS A 3 -31.51 -9.05 -19.24
C LYS A 3 -30.06 -9.25 -19.70
N LEU A 4 -29.28 -8.16 -19.73
CA LEU A 4 -27.86 -8.18 -20.10
C LEU A 4 -27.07 -9.10 -19.15
N GLU A 5 -27.29 -8.99 -17.84
CA GLU A 5 -26.63 -9.85 -16.85
C GLU A 5 -26.95 -11.34 -17.09
N ALA A 6 -28.24 -11.68 -17.28
CA ALA A 6 -28.66 -13.05 -17.49
C ALA A 6 -28.05 -13.67 -18.76
N GLU A 7 -27.99 -12.90 -19.85
CA GLU A 7 -27.40 -13.35 -21.11
C GLU A 7 -25.87 -13.49 -21.01
N LEU A 8 -25.19 -12.56 -20.34
CA LEU A 8 -23.75 -12.71 -20.07
C LEU A 8 -23.48 -13.97 -19.23
N ARG A 9 -24.22 -14.18 -18.13
CA ARG A 9 -24.10 -15.40 -17.30
C ARG A 9 -24.36 -16.69 -18.07
N GLY A 10 -25.22 -16.65 -19.09
CA GLY A 10 -25.48 -17.80 -19.96
C GLY A 10 -24.44 -18.00 -21.06
N ALA A 11 -23.75 -16.94 -21.48
CA ALA A 11 -22.83 -16.96 -22.62
C ALA A 11 -21.36 -17.14 -22.23
N VAL A 12 -20.93 -16.73 -21.03
CA VAL A 12 -19.54 -16.86 -20.57
C VAL A 12 -19.40 -17.90 -19.46
N ARG A 13 -18.24 -18.54 -19.37
CA ARG A 13 -17.90 -19.47 -18.26
C ARG A 13 -17.35 -18.74 -17.03
N GLY A 14 -16.75 -17.57 -17.24
CA GLY A 14 -16.15 -16.73 -16.21
C GLY A 14 -17.15 -16.06 -15.27
N GLU A 15 -16.61 -15.36 -14.26
CA GLU A 15 -17.42 -14.64 -13.27
C GLU A 15 -18.12 -13.43 -13.92
N VAL A 16 -19.41 -13.23 -13.59
CA VAL A 16 -20.22 -12.07 -14.03
C VAL A 16 -20.78 -11.38 -12.80
N GLY A 17 -20.45 -10.10 -12.63
CA GLY A 17 -20.82 -9.28 -11.46
C GLY A 17 -21.54 -8.00 -11.86
N PHE A 18 -22.80 -7.87 -11.47
CA PHE A 18 -23.64 -6.67 -11.67
C PHE A 18 -24.11 -6.06 -10.34
N ASP A 19 -23.74 -6.67 -9.21
CA ASP A 19 -24.00 -6.16 -7.88
C ASP A 19 -23.22 -4.86 -7.60
N VAL A 20 -23.61 -4.20 -6.51
CA VAL A 20 -23.06 -2.91 -6.09
C VAL A 20 -21.55 -3.01 -5.87
N THR A 21 -21.07 -4.05 -5.20
CA THR A 21 -19.64 -4.24 -4.91
C THR A 21 -18.85 -4.41 -6.21
N SER A 22 -19.27 -5.33 -7.08
CA SER A 22 -18.61 -5.58 -8.37
C SER A 22 -18.45 -4.29 -9.19
N ARG A 23 -19.50 -3.45 -9.25
CA ARG A 23 -19.47 -2.17 -9.99
C ARG A 23 -18.61 -1.11 -9.29
N ALA A 24 -18.76 -0.95 -7.97
CA ALA A 24 -18.05 0.04 -7.16
C ALA A 24 -16.52 -0.13 -7.22
N LEU A 25 -16.04 -1.38 -7.30
CA LEU A 25 -14.60 -1.67 -7.31
C LEU A 25 -13.90 -1.19 -8.59
N VAL A 26 -14.62 -0.98 -9.69
CA VAL A 26 -14.07 -0.62 -11.00
C VAL A 26 -14.50 0.76 -11.51
N THR A 27 -15.15 1.59 -10.68
CA THR A 27 -15.56 2.95 -11.08
C THR A 27 -14.39 3.89 -11.38
N MET A 28 -13.22 3.59 -10.83
CA MET A 28 -12.01 4.41 -10.89
C MET A 28 -10.78 3.56 -11.20
N ASP A 29 -9.79 4.14 -11.85
CA ASP A 29 -8.40 3.67 -11.88
C ASP A 29 -7.53 4.52 -10.92
N ALA A 30 -6.28 4.84 -11.27
CA ALA A 30 -5.43 5.74 -10.49
C ALA A 30 -5.48 7.20 -10.98
N SER A 31 -6.36 7.52 -11.94
CA SER A 31 -6.60 8.87 -12.45
C SER A 31 -7.55 9.67 -11.57
N ASN A 32 -7.85 10.89 -12.00
CA ASN A 32 -8.87 11.75 -11.38
C ASN A 32 -10.29 11.41 -11.84
N TYR A 33 -10.48 10.44 -12.74
CA TYR A 33 -11.78 10.19 -13.37
C TYR A 33 -12.55 9.07 -12.70
N ARG A 34 -13.88 9.20 -12.73
CA ARG A 34 -14.85 8.21 -12.29
C ARG A 34 -15.87 7.96 -13.40
N ARG A 35 -16.05 6.70 -13.77
CA ARG A 35 -17.08 6.24 -14.72
C ARG A 35 -17.74 5.00 -14.14
N VAL A 36 -19.06 5.04 -13.95
CA VAL A 36 -19.80 3.93 -13.32
C VAL A 36 -20.17 2.89 -14.37
N PRO A 37 -19.66 1.64 -14.29
CA PRO A 37 -20.01 0.60 -15.25
C PRO A 37 -21.37 -0.02 -14.96
N LEU A 38 -21.92 -0.70 -15.97
CA LEU A 38 -23.11 -1.54 -15.83
C LEU A 38 -22.80 -2.85 -15.10
N GLY A 39 -21.64 -3.44 -15.34
CA GLY A 39 -21.20 -4.70 -14.74
C GLY A 39 -19.77 -5.07 -15.12
N VAL A 40 -19.29 -6.17 -14.55
CA VAL A 40 -17.94 -6.70 -14.75
C VAL A 40 -18.04 -8.16 -15.19
N VAL A 41 -17.17 -8.55 -16.13
CA VAL A 41 -16.99 -9.94 -16.56
C VAL A 41 -15.51 -10.28 -16.40
N ALA A 42 -15.22 -11.39 -15.74
CA ALA A 42 -13.88 -11.95 -15.67
C ALA A 42 -13.78 -13.15 -16.62
N PRO A 43 -13.37 -12.97 -17.88
CA PRO A 43 -13.32 -14.06 -18.85
C PRO A 43 -12.24 -15.08 -18.48
N VAL A 44 -12.46 -16.37 -18.75
CA VAL A 44 -11.44 -17.42 -18.50
C VAL A 44 -10.48 -17.63 -19.66
N ASP A 45 -10.91 -17.28 -20.87
CA ASP A 45 -10.11 -17.37 -22.09
C ASP A 45 -10.67 -16.47 -23.21
N ALA A 46 -10.11 -16.62 -24.40
CA ALA A 46 -10.45 -15.82 -25.56
C ALA A 46 -11.87 -16.11 -26.11
N ASP A 47 -12.46 -17.28 -25.87
CA ASP A 47 -13.84 -17.60 -26.28
C ASP A 47 -14.85 -16.87 -25.40
N ASP A 48 -14.59 -16.80 -24.10
CA ASP A 48 -15.39 -15.99 -23.19
C ASP A 48 -15.35 -14.49 -23.56
N VAL A 49 -14.19 -13.98 -23.98
CA VAL A 49 -14.07 -12.61 -24.50
C VAL A 49 -14.98 -12.40 -25.72
N ALA A 50 -14.92 -13.31 -26.70
CA ALA A 50 -15.74 -13.21 -27.91
C ALA A 50 -17.24 -13.30 -27.60
N ALA A 51 -17.64 -14.18 -26.67
CA ALA A 51 -19.02 -14.32 -26.22
C ALA A 51 -19.52 -13.06 -25.50
N ALA A 52 -18.73 -12.50 -24.58
CA ALA A 52 -19.05 -11.25 -23.91
C ALA A 52 -19.22 -10.08 -24.90
N LEU A 53 -18.32 -9.97 -25.88
CA LEU A 53 -18.41 -8.96 -26.94
C LEU A 53 -19.66 -9.14 -27.80
N ALA A 54 -20.04 -10.39 -28.12
CA ALA A 54 -21.25 -10.68 -28.89
C ALA A 54 -22.51 -10.20 -28.15
N VAL A 55 -22.66 -10.58 -26.87
CA VAL A 55 -23.79 -10.13 -26.05
C VAL A 55 -23.79 -8.60 -25.89
N CYS A 56 -22.64 -8.00 -25.58
CA CYS A 56 -22.56 -6.55 -25.42
C CYS A 56 -22.94 -5.80 -26.71
N ARG A 57 -22.50 -6.30 -27.88
CA ARG A 57 -22.87 -5.75 -29.19
C ARG A 57 -24.38 -5.85 -29.46
N GLU A 58 -25.00 -6.99 -29.15
CA GLU A 58 -26.45 -7.17 -29.31
C GLU A 58 -27.27 -6.17 -28.49
N HIS A 59 -26.73 -5.72 -27.35
CA HIS A 59 -27.36 -4.71 -26.49
C HIS A 59 -26.89 -3.29 -26.75
N GLY A 60 -25.94 -3.07 -27.66
CA GLY A 60 -25.30 -1.76 -27.87
C GLY A 60 -24.58 -1.23 -26.62
N VAL A 61 -24.02 -2.13 -25.82
CA VAL A 61 -23.35 -1.82 -24.55
C VAL A 61 -21.85 -1.78 -24.75
N PRO A 62 -21.17 -0.65 -24.46
CA PRO A 62 -19.72 -0.56 -24.61
C PRO A 62 -18.96 -1.56 -23.73
N VAL A 63 -17.73 -1.87 -24.14
CA VAL A 63 -16.83 -2.79 -23.43
C VAL A 63 -15.50 -2.11 -23.16
N VAL A 64 -14.99 -2.26 -21.93
CA VAL A 64 -13.66 -1.75 -21.52
C VAL A 64 -12.80 -2.89 -21.03
N ALA A 65 -11.66 -3.10 -21.68
CA ALA A 65 -10.64 -4.03 -21.22
C ALA A 65 -9.88 -3.45 -20.02
N ARG A 66 -9.74 -4.22 -18.93
CA ARG A 66 -9.07 -3.76 -17.70
C ARG A 66 -8.07 -4.79 -17.17
N GLY A 67 -6.84 -4.33 -16.97
CA GLY A 67 -5.79 -5.02 -16.23
C GLY A 67 -5.79 -4.65 -14.74
N GLY A 68 -4.62 -4.30 -14.19
CA GLY A 68 -4.48 -3.91 -12.77
C GLY A 68 -5.22 -2.63 -12.34
N GLY A 69 -5.77 -1.86 -13.29
CA GLY A 69 -6.45 -0.58 -13.01
C GLY A 69 -5.52 0.46 -12.39
N THR A 70 -4.26 0.48 -12.81
CA THR A 70 -3.18 1.36 -12.31
C THR A 70 -2.93 2.56 -13.20
N SER A 71 -3.70 2.75 -14.28
CA SER A 71 -3.55 3.90 -15.16
C SER A 71 -3.93 5.20 -14.48
N ILE A 72 -3.29 6.29 -14.89
CA ILE A 72 -3.52 7.64 -14.33
C ILE A 72 -4.23 8.59 -15.31
N ALA A 73 -4.64 8.12 -16.48
CA ALA A 73 -5.31 8.94 -17.49
C ALA A 73 -6.81 8.62 -17.70
N GLY A 74 -7.39 7.67 -16.95
CA GLY A 74 -8.83 7.39 -16.95
C GLY A 74 -9.29 6.36 -17.99
N GLN A 75 -8.39 5.86 -18.84
CA GLN A 75 -8.71 4.92 -19.91
C GLN A 75 -9.05 3.51 -19.43
N ALA A 76 -8.74 3.16 -18.17
CA ALA A 76 -9.12 1.87 -17.60
C ALA A 76 -10.51 1.90 -16.94
N THR A 77 -11.31 2.94 -17.18
CA THR A 77 -12.67 3.13 -16.64
C THR A 77 -13.70 3.29 -17.75
N GLY A 78 -14.92 2.80 -17.53
CA GLY A 78 -15.97 2.77 -18.55
C GLY A 78 -17.38 2.76 -17.99
N THR A 79 -18.36 3.15 -18.82
CA THR A 79 -19.79 3.16 -18.46
C THR A 79 -20.54 1.89 -18.87
N GLY A 80 -19.91 0.99 -19.62
CA GLY A 80 -20.51 -0.26 -20.10
C GLY A 80 -20.10 -1.48 -19.25
N VAL A 81 -19.72 -2.58 -19.91
CA VAL A 81 -19.20 -3.80 -19.26
C VAL A 81 -17.67 -3.73 -19.20
N VAL A 82 -17.10 -3.99 -18.02
CA VAL A 82 -15.64 -4.08 -17.83
C VAL A 82 -15.20 -5.53 -17.92
N LEU A 83 -14.18 -5.83 -18.74
CA LEU A 83 -13.52 -7.12 -18.76
C LEU A 83 -12.31 -7.10 -17.81
N ASP A 84 -12.38 -7.83 -16.69
CA ASP A 84 -11.29 -7.97 -15.73
C ASP A 84 -10.43 -9.20 -16.03
N PHE A 85 -9.25 -8.97 -16.60
CA PHE A 85 -8.31 -10.03 -16.94
C PHE A 85 -7.50 -10.56 -15.76
N THR A 86 -7.53 -9.88 -14.61
CA THR A 86 -6.65 -10.21 -13.47
C THR A 86 -7.06 -11.49 -12.73
N ARG A 87 -8.30 -11.95 -12.93
CA ARG A 87 -8.88 -13.11 -12.23
C ARG A 87 -8.46 -14.46 -12.82
N HIS A 88 -8.55 -14.60 -14.15
CA HIS A 88 -8.39 -15.92 -14.81
C HIS A 88 -7.41 -15.90 -16.00
N MET A 89 -7.42 -14.87 -16.84
CA MET A 89 -6.53 -14.75 -18.01
C MET A 89 -5.18 -14.12 -17.63
N ASN A 90 -4.47 -14.72 -16.69
CA ASN A 90 -3.26 -14.17 -16.07
C ASN A 90 -2.03 -15.10 -16.11
N ARG A 91 -1.96 -16.00 -17.10
CA ARG A 91 -0.89 -17.01 -17.21
C ARG A 91 0.29 -16.56 -18.07
N LEU A 92 1.48 -17.03 -17.67
CA LEU A 92 2.63 -17.20 -18.56
C LEU A 92 2.40 -18.53 -19.30
N VAL A 93 2.09 -18.46 -20.59
CA VAL A 93 1.71 -19.62 -21.41
C VAL A 93 2.96 -20.40 -21.84
N ALA A 94 4.00 -19.70 -22.27
CA ALA A 94 5.27 -20.30 -22.65
C ALA A 94 6.44 -19.33 -22.41
N LEU A 95 7.63 -19.87 -22.13
CA LEU A 95 8.89 -19.14 -22.03
C LEU A 95 9.94 -19.92 -22.82
N ASP A 96 10.56 -19.26 -23.80
CA ASP A 96 11.66 -19.80 -24.62
C ASP A 96 12.92 -18.96 -24.36
N PRO A 97 13.84 -19.46 -23.53
CA PRO A 97 15.10 -18.78 -23.24
C PRO A 97 16.06 -18.69 -24.44
N GLU A 98 16.00 -19.64 -25.38
CA GLU A 98 16.88 -19.67 -26.55
C GLU A 98 16.44 -18.63 -27.57
N ALA A 99 15.14 -18.60 -27.89
CA ALA A 99 14.54 -17.57 -28.73
C ALA A 99 14.41 -16.21 -28.03
N ARG A 100 14.60 -16.18 -26.70
CA ARG A 100 14.38 -15.01 -25.83
C ARG A 100 12.97 -14.45 -26.01
N THR A 101 11.97 -15.32 -25.98
CA THR A 101 10.56 -14.92 -26.10
C THR A 101 9.70 -15.54 -25.01
N ALA A 102 8.54 -14.92 -24.76
CA ALA A 102 7.50 -15.47 -23.90
C ALA A 102 6.13 -15.24 -24.52
N VAL A 103 5.20 -16.15 -24.26
CA VAL A 103 3.77 -16.03 -24.60
C VAL A 103 3.01 -15.76 -23.31
N VAL A 104 2.29 -14.64 -23.25
CA VAL A 104 1.65 -14.15 -22.02
C VAL A 104 0.19 -13.78 -22.24
N GLN A 105 -0.65 -14.01 -21.23
CA GLN A 105 -2.03 -13.54 -21.20
C GLN A 105 -2.11 -12.09 -20.64
N PRO A 106 -3.15 -11.30 -21.01
CA PRO A 106 -3.25 -9.88 -20.68
C PRO A 106 -3.27 -9.56 -19.18
N GLY A 107 -3.74 -10.48 -18.34
CA GLY A 107 -3.81 -10.33 -16.89
C GLY A 107 -2.53 -10.68 -16.15
N LEU A 108 -1.48 -11.19 -16.83
CA LEU A 108 -0.23 -11.56 -16.18
C LEU A 108 0.44 -10.31 -15.59
N VAL A 109 0.75 -10.33 -14.30
CA VAL A 109 1.50 -9.25 -13.62
C VAL A 109 2.96 -9.30 -14.07
N LEU A 110 3.56 -8.15 -14.36
CA LEU A 110 4.92 -8.07 -14.91
C LEU A 110 5.95 -8.85 -14.08
N ASP A 111 5.92 -8.72 -12.76
CA ASP A 111 6.87 -9.42 -11.88
C ASP A 111 6.84 -10.94 -12.04
N ARG A 112 5.72 -11.54 -12.41
CA ARG A 112 5.66 -12.99 -12.69
C ARG A 112 6.49 -13.38 -13.91
N LEU A 113 6.49 -12.55 -14.94
CA LEU A 113 7.35 -12.75 -16.10
C LEU A 113 8.82 -12.52 -15.74
N GLN A 114 9.12 -11.48 -14.95
CA GLN A 114 10.49 -11.21 -14.50
C GLN A 114 11.05 -12.35 -13.64
N GLU A 115 10.27 -12.84 -12.67
CA GLU A 115 10.60 -13.98 -11.80
C GLU A 115 10.91 -15.24 -12.62
N ALA A 116 10.11 -15.53 -13.65
CA ALA A 116 10.29 -16.70 -14.51
C ALA A 116 11.50 -16.57 -15.45
N ALA A 117 11.80 -15.38 -15.95
CA ALA A 117 12.90 -15.14 -16.88
C ALA A 117 14.27 -15.02 -16.19
N ALA A 118 14.31 -14.57 -14.93
CA ALA A 118 15.53 -14.28 -14.18
C ALA A 118 16.53 -15.47 -14.09
N PRO A 119 16.13 -16.73 -13.87
CA PRO A 119 17.04 -17.88 -13.86
C PRO A 119 17.82 -18.09 -15.17
N HIS A 120 17.32 -17.53 -16.28
CA HIS A 120 17.95 -17.62 -17.60
C HIS A 120 18.82 -16.40 -17.94
N GLY A 121 19.00 -15.46 -16.99
CA GLY A 121 19.70 -14.19 -17.25
C GLY A 121 18.89 -13.23 -18.14
N LEU A 122 17.59 -13.49 -18.30
CA LEU A 122 16.69 -12.72 -19.15
C LEU A 122 15.72 -11.89 -18.31
N ARG A 123 15.20 -10.84 -18.91
CA ARG A 123 14.12 -10.02 -18.37
C ARG A 123 13.24 -9.45 -19.47
N PHE A 124 12.02 -9.06 -19.13
CA PHE A 124 11.26 -8.12 -19.95
C PHE A 124 11.87 -6.72 -19.77
N GLY A 125 12.08 -6.01 -20.88
CA GLY A 125 12.80 -4.72 -20.89
C GLY A 125 12.06 -3.65 -20.09
N PRO A 126 10.87 -3.21 -20.53
CA PRO A 126 10.08 -2.20 -19.85
C PRO A 126 9.73 -2.57 -18.41
N ASP A 127 9.88 -1.61 -17.50
CA ASP A 127 9.66 -1.77 -16.07
C ASP A 127 9.01 -0.54 -15.42
N PRO A 128 7.70 -0.35 -15.61
CA PRO A 128 6.99 0.74 -14.98
C PRO A 128 7.15 0.67 -13.46
N SER A 129 7.07 1.82 -12.77
CA SER A 129 7.03 1.86 -11.30
C SER A 129 5.89 1.00 -10.71
N THR A 130 4.92 0.58 -11.54
CA THR A 130 3.82 -0.32 -11.21
C THR A 130 4.06 -1.82 -11.38
N HIS A 131 5.28 -2.25 -11.74
CA HIS A 131 5.63 -3.63 -12.16
C HIS A 131 5.06 -4.77 -11.29
N GLY A 132 5.09 -4.66 -9.96
CA GLY A 132 4.51 -5.68 -9.06
C GLY A 132 2.98 -5.79 -9.03
N ARG A 133 2.26 -5.03 -9.87
CA ARG A 133 0.78 -5.04 -9.95
C ARG A 133 0.19 -4.61 -11.30
N CYS A 134 0.93 -3.92 -12.17
CA CYS A 134 0.49 -3.70 -13.54
C CYS A 134 0.53 -5.02 -14.32
N THR A 135 -0.34 -5.14 -15.32
CA THR A 135 -0.42 -6.35 -16.13
C THR A 135 0.11 -6.10 -17.53
N LEU A 136 0.63 -7.13 -18.18
CA LEU A 136 1.18 -7.04 -19.54
C LEU A 136 0.16 -6.48 -20.54
N GLY A 137 -1.12 -6.84 -20.42
CA GLY A 137 -2.17 -6.29 -21.26
C GLY A 137 -2.42 -4.79 -21.04
N GLY A 138 -2.30 -4.32 -19.80
CA GLY A 138 -2.34 -2.89 -19.50
C GLY A 138 -1.12 -2.14 -20.06
N MET A 139 0.06 -2.75 -19.96
CA MET A 139 1.29 -2.19 -20.53
C MET A 139 1.21 -2.09 -22.06
N ILE A 140 0.68 -3.11 -22.74
CA ILE A 140 0.46 -3.08 -24.20
C ILE A 140 -0.60 -2.03 -24.55
N GLY A 141 -1.72 -1.99 -23.81
CA GLY A 141 -2.79 -1.03 -24.01
C GLY A 141 -2.33 0.42 -23.89
N ASN A 142 -1.40 0.72 -22.97
CA ASN A 142 -0.85 2.06 -22.76
C ASN A 142 0.47 2.31 -23.48
N ASN A 143 1.05 1.30 -24.14
CA ASN A 143 2.45 1.30 -24.57
C ASN A 143 3.41 1.80 -23.47
N SER A 144 3.25 1.26 -22.25
CA SER A 144 4.00 1.71 -21.07
C SER A 144 5.50 1.51 -21.21
N CYS A 145 6.25 2.25 -20.41
CA CYS A 145 7.70 2.31 -20.41
C CYS A 145 8.21 1.89 -19.02
N GLY A 146 9.17 2.63 -18.46
CA GLY A 146 9.78 2.35 -17.17
C GLY A 146 11.08 3.11 -17.02
N SER A 147 11.78 2.92 -15.91
CA SER A 147 13.06 3.62 -15.68
C SER A 147 14.13 3.22 -16.70
N HIS A 148 14.09 1.99 -17.23
CA HIS A 148 15.12 1.49 -18.14
C HIS A 148 14.79 1.64 -19.63
N SER A 149 13.86 2.54 -19.99
CA SER A 149 13.48 2.71 -21.40
C SER A 149 14.63 3.24 -22.26
N VAL A 150 15.59 3.99 -21.68
CA VAL A 150 16.83 4.39 -22.35
C VAL A 150 17.59 3.17 -22.91
N ALA A 151 17.58 2.04 -22.19
CA ALA A 151 18.28 0.82 -22.60
C ALA A 151 17.43 -0.08 -23.51
N TRP A 152 16.12 -0.19 -23.24
CA TRP A 152 15.29 -1.25 -23.81
C TRP A 152 14.00 -0.77 -24.50
N GLY A 153 13.76 0.53 -24.55
CA GLY A 153 12.62 1.14 -25.21
C GLY A 153 11.29 0.92 -24.48
N THR A 154 10.21 1.05 -25.24
CA THR A 154 8.81 0.95 -24.82
C THR A 154 8.29 -0.47 -24.84
N THR A 155 7.08 -0.71 -24.34
CA THR A 155 6.39 -2.00 -24.48
C THR A 155 6.28 -2.44 -25.94
N ALA A 156 5.98 -1.53 -26.86
CA ALA A 156 5.87 -1.81 -28.29
C ALA A 156 7.20 -2.26 -28.92
N ASP A 157 8.35 -1.92 -28.34
CA ASP A 157 9.67 -2.42 -28.78
C ASP A 157 9.95 -3.88 -28.35
N SER A 158 9.14 -4.39 -27.43
CA SER A 158 9.20 -5.76 -26.94
C SER A 158 8.08 -6.65 -27.49
N VAL A 159 7.03 -6.10 -28.07
CA VAL A 159 5.95 -6.88 -28.71
C VAL A 159 6.41 -7.44 -30.05
N ARG A 160 6.10 -8.72 -30.30
CA ARG A 160 6.32 -9.40 -31.59
C ARG A 160 5.00 -9.64 -32.31
N GLU A 161 4.05 -10.25 -31.61
CA GLU A 161 2.75 -10.63 -32.14
C GLU A 161 1.68 -10.48 -31.07
N LEU A 162 0.45 -10.19 -31.49
CA LEU A 162 -0.70 -10.05 -30.59
C LEU A 162 -1.88 -10.84 -31.13
N ASP A 163 -2.49 -11.68 -30.30
CA ASP A 163 -3.80 -12.27 -30.57
C ASP A 163 -4.87 -11.36 -29.98
N VAL A 164 -5.76 -10.86 -30.84
CA VAL A 164 -6.82 -9.91 -30.47
C VAL A 164 -8.18 -10.36 -30.98
N VAL A 165 -9.23 -9.91 -30.28
CA VAL A 165 -10.63 -10.05 -30.70
C VAL A 165 -11.21 -8.67 -31.00
N THR A 166 -11.75 -8.47 -32.20
CA THR A 166 -12.41 -7.21 -32.58
C THR A 166 -13.79 -7.07 -31.94
N ALA A 167 -14.39 -5.87 -31.99
CA ALA A 167 -15.74 -5.62 -31.48
C ALA A 167 -16.81 -6.57 -32.07
N ARG A 168 -16.62 -7.01 -33.31
CA ARG A 168 -17.51 -7.95 -34.02
C ARG A 168 -17.15 -9.43 -33.81
N GLY A 169 -16.19 -9.73 -32.93
CA GLY A 169 -15.81 -11.08 -32.55
C GLY A 169 -14.80 -11.75 -33.48
N GLN A 170 -14.20 -11.02 -34.43
CA GLN A 170 -13.17 -11.57 -35.32
C GLN A 170 -11.87 -11.74 -34.55
N ARG A 171 -11.26 -12.92 -34.65
CA ARG A 171 -9.92 -13.21 -34.10
C ARG A 171 -8.86 -12.83 -35.12
N LEU A 172 -7.89 -12.01 -34.71
CA LEU A 172 -6.79 -11.56 -35.55
C LEU A 172 -5.47 -11.79 -34.83
N ARG A 173 -4.45 -12.23 -35.57
CA ARG A 173 -3.07 -12.34 -35.09
C ARG A 173 -2.23 -11.24 -35.74
N LEU A 174 -1.96 -10.20 -34.99
CA LEU A 174 -1.29 -8.99 -35.44
C LEU A 174 0.22 -9.21 -35.49
N GLY A 175 0.86 -8.69 -36.52
CA GLY A 175 2.31 -8.74 -36.67
C GLY A 175 2.82 -7.77 -37.72
N ARG A 176 4.03 -8.02 -38.22
CA ARG A 176 4.68 -7.22 -39.28
C ARG A 176 4.12 -7.52 -40.66
N ASN A 177 4.42 -6.67 -41.63
CA ASN A 177 4.04 -6.83 -43.04
C ASN A 177 2.53 -6.98 -43.22
N TRP A 178 1.73 -6.15 -42.52
CA TRP A 178 0.26 -6.19 -42.55
C TRP A 178 -0.38 -7.46 -41.98
N ALA A 179 0.37 -8.35 -41.32
CA ALA A 179 -0.19 -9.54 -40.70
C ALA A 179 -1.29 -9.18 -39.69
N GLY A 180 -2.47 -9.78 -39.87
CA GLY A 180 -3.64 -9.56 -39.01
C GLY A 180 -4.30 -8.19 -39.14
N ALA A 181 -3.94 -7.36 -40.12
CA ALA A 181 -4.62 -6.09 -40.34
C ALA A 181 -6.09 -6.31 -40.75
N PRO A 182 -7.05 -5.55 -40.17
CA PRO A 182 -8.43 -5.59 -40.63
C PRO A 182 -8.57 -4.99 -42.03
N ASP A 183 -9.60 -5.44 -42.74
CA ASP A 183 -9.90 -5.00 -44.10
C ASP A 183 -10.08 -3.48 -44.17
N GLY A 184 -9.46 -2.85 -45.18
CA GLY A 184 -9.50 -1.40 -45.39
C GLY A 184 -8.43 -0.59 -44.65
N LEU A 185 -7.79 -1.13 -43.60
CA LEU A 185 -6.74 -0.41 -42.87
C LEU A 185 -5.56 -0.04 -43.77
N ARG A 186 -5.11 -1.00 -44.58
CA ARG A 186 -4.00 -0.81 -45.51
C ARG A 186 -4.27 0.29 -46.52
N ALA A 187 -5.43 0.25 -47.20
CA ALA A 187 -5.79 1.24 -48.18
C ALA A 187 -5.89 2.65 -47.58
N LEU A 188 -6.45 2.76 -46.35
CA LEU A 188 -6.52 4.02 -45.61
C LEU A 188 -5.12 4.58 -45.32
N VAL A 189 -4.21 3.75 -44.78
CA VAL A 189 -2.83 4.16 -44.47
C VAL A 189 -2.07 4.55 -45.73
N GLU A 190 -2.17 3.76 -46.81
CA GLU A 190 -1.49 4.05 -48.07
C GLU A 190 -1.94 5.41 -48.63
N SER A 191 -3.23 5.73 -48.53
CA SER A 191 -3.78 7.04 -48.96
C SER A 191 -3.29 8.23 -48.13
N GLU A 192 -2.83 8.01 -46.89
CA GLU A 192 -2.39 9.05 -45.96
C GLU A 192 -0.86 9.04 -45.74
N SER A 193 -0.11 8.30 -46.54
CA SER A 193 1.33 8.06 -46.34
C SER A 193 2.15 9.34 -46.18
N ALA A 194 1.82 10.40 -46.94
CA ALA A 194 2.52 11.68 -46.83
C ALA A 194 2.33 12.32 -45.45
N ARG A 195 1.09 12.31 -44.93
CA ARG A 195 0.76 12.81 -43.60
C ARG A 195 1.43 11.99 -42.51
N LEU A 196 1.44 10.67 -42.63
CA LEU A 196 2.05 9.79 -41.64
C LEU A 196 3.58 9.97 -41.55
N ARG A 197 4.24 10.33 -42.64
CA ARG A 197 5.70 10.59 -42.66
C ARG A 197 6.09 11.93 -42.03
N THR A 198 5.21 12.92 -42.04
CA THR A 198 5.55 14.30 -41.62
C THR A 198 4.75 14.81 -40.43
N GLY A 199 3.67 14.13 -40.05
CA GLY A 199 2.71 14.58 -39.04
C GLY A 199 2.99 14.12 -37.62
N PHE A 200 4.09 13.40 -37.37
CA PHE A 200 4.46 12.89 -36.05
C PHE A 200 5.80 13.45 -35.59
N PRO A 201 5.93 13.88 -34.32
CA PRO A 201 7.21 14.32 -33.77
C PRO A 201 8.16 13.13 -33.57
N GLU A 202 9.44 13.34 -33.81
CA GLU A 202 10.51 12.37 -33.54
C GLU A 202 10.93 12.47 -32.07
N LEU A 203 10.46 11.53 -31.26
CA LEU A 203 10.73 11.47 -29.82
C LEU A 203 11.04 10.03 -29.40
N PRO A 204 11.95 9.81 -28.43
CA PRO A 204 12.19 8.49 -27.85
C PRO A 204 10.91 7.90 -27.23
N ARG A 205 10.11 8.75 -26.58
CA ARG A 205 8.84 8.40 -25.94
C ARG A 205 7.70 9.25 -26.51
N ARG A 206 6.94 8.67 -27.45
CA ARG A 206 5.71 9.28 -27.99
C ARG A 206 4.55 8.29 -27.84
N ILE A 207 3.74 8.50 -26.82
CA ILE A 207 2.61 7.63 -26.49
C ILE A 207 1.27 8.29 -26.83
N SER A 208 1.27 9.58 -27.17
CA SER A 208 0.04 10.26 -27.60
C SER A 208 -0.47 9.81 -28.97
N GLY A 209 -1.78 9.63 -29.07
CA GLY A 209 -2.51 9.20 -30.26
C GLY A 209 -2.21 7.76 -30.68
N TYR A 210 -2.79 7.34 -31.81
CA TYR A 210 -2.43 6.04 -32.39
C TYR A 210 -1.05 6.09 -33.06
N ALA A 211 -0.25 5.04 -32.88
CA ALA A 211 1.07 4.89 -33.51
C ALA A 211 0.96 4.46 -35.00
N LEU A 212 0.23 5.24 -35.80
CA LEU A 212 -0.06 4.91 -37.21
C LEU A 212 1.17 4.97 -38.12
N ASP A 213 2.18 5.75 -37.75
CA ASP A 213 3.50 5.78 -38.39
C ASP A 213 4.21 4.42 -38.38
N ALA A 214 3.91 3.53 -37.42
CA ALA A 214 4.43 2.16 -37.42
C ALA A 214 3.92 1.31 -38.60
N LEU A 215 2.81 1.72 -39.24
CA LEU A 215 2.24 1.03 -40.40
C LEU A 215 2.91 1.42 -41.73
N LEU A 216 3.84 2.39 -41.71
CA LEU A 216 4.59 2.75 -42.91
C LEU A 216 5.44 1.57 -43.42
N PRO A 217 5.50 1.33 -44.74
CA PRO A 217 6.31 0.23 -45.31
C PRO A 217 7.78 0.27 -44.91
N GLU A 218 8.39 1.45 -44.86
CA GLU A 218 9.77 1.64 -44.41
C GLU A 218 10.00 1.29 -42.93
N ARG A 219 8.93 1.18 -42.12
CA ARG A 219 8.97 0.70 -40.74
C ARG A 219 8.51 -0.75 -40.60
N GLY A 220 8.28 -1.44 -41.73
CA GLY A 220 7.90 -2.85 -41.80
C GLY A 220 6.40 -3.11 -41.65
N ALA A 221 5.55 -2.09 -41.81
CA ALA A 221 4.09 -2.20 -41.72
C ALA A 221 3.63 -3.02 -40.50
N ASP A 222 4.03 -2.56 -39.31
CA ASP A 222 3.92 -3.30 -38.06
C ASP A 222 2.58 -3.04 -37.37
N VAL A 223 1.63 -3.96 -37.59
CA VAL A 223 0.27 -3.87 -37.05
C VAL A 223 0.28 -4.04 -35.54
N ALA A 224 1.07 -4.98 -35.03
CA ALA A 224 1.20 -5.23 -33.59
C ALA A 224 1.77 -4.02 -32.85
N ARG A 225 2.80 -3.38 -33.41
CA ARG A 225 3.37 -2.14 -32.85
C ARG A 225 2.35 -1.00 -32.88
N SER A 226 1.61 -0.83 -33.98
CA SER A 226 0.58 0.23 -34.10
C SER A 226 -0.60 0.06 -33.14
N PHE A 227 -0.86 -1.18 -32.71
CA PHE A 227 -1.92 -1.53 -31.76
C PHE A 227 -1.53 -1.19 -30.31
N CYS A 228 -0.24 -1.15 -29.98
CA CYS A 228 0.24 -0.75 -28.67
C CYS A 228 -0.08 0.74 -28.44
N GLY A 229 -0.59 1.08 -27.25
CA GLY A 229 -1.07 2.44 -26.97
C GLY A 229 -2.49 2.71 -27.46
N SER A 230 -3.21 1.69 -27.96
CA SER A 230 -4.61 1.84 -28.40
C SER A 230 -5.62 1.98 -27.26
N GLU A 231 -5.19 1.77 -26.00
CA GLU A 231 -6.02 1.93 -24.80
C GLU A 231 -7.31 1.08 -24.84
N GLY A 232 -7.25 -0.08 -25.51
CA GLY A 232 -8.39 -1.00 -25.66
C GLY A 232 -9.47 -0.49 -26.63
N THR A 233 -9.17 0.53 -27.44
CA THR A 233 -10.14 1.09 -28.39
C THR A 233 -10.17 0.36 -29.74
N LEU A 234 -9.14 -0.39 -30.11
CA LEU A 234 -9.10 -1.07 -31.43
C LEU A 234 -9.47 -2.55 -31.37
N GLY A 235 -9.26 -3.20 -30.23
CA GLY A 235 -9.52 -4.62 -30.03
C GLY A 235 -9.25 -5.03 -28.60
N VAL A 236 -9.65 -6.26 -28.25
CA VAL A 236 -9.39 -6.85 -26.94
C VAL A 236 -8.25 -7.86 -27.07
N LEU A 237 -7.13 -7.59 -26.40
CA LEU A 237 -5.97 -8.48 -26.34
C LEU A 237 -6.31 -9.77 -25.58
N THR A 238 -5.95 -10.93 -26.14
CA THR A 238 -6.12 -12.23 -25.48
C THR A 238 -4.80 -12.94 -25.19
N GLU A 239 -3.80 -12.81 -26.05
CA GLU A 239 -2.42 -13.29 -25.82
C GLU A 239 -1.41 -12.38 -26.53
N ALA A 240 -0.18 -12.33 -26.01
CA ALA A 240 0.92 -11.59 -26.61
C ALA A 240 2.20 -12.41 -26.65
N VAL A 241 2.90 -12.38 -27.79
CA VAL A 241 4.27 -12.87 -27.91
C VAL A 241 5.21 -11.69 -27.68
N VAL A 242 6.02 -11.78 -26.63
CA VAL A 242 6.96 -10.73 -26.22
C VAL A 242 8.40 -11.20 -26.29
N ARG A 243 9.30 -10.26 -26.62
CA ARG A 243 10.75 -10.42 -26.58
C ARG A 243 11.29 -10.13 -25.19
N LEU A 244 12.31 -10.88 -24.80
CA LEU A 244 13.11 -10.67 -23.60
C LEU A 244 14.50 -10.15 -23.96
N VAL A 245 15.10 -9.43 -23.02
CA VAL A 245 16.46 -8.86 -23.13
C VAL A 245 17.36 -9.48 -22.08
N GLU A 246 18.67 -9.47 -22.32
CA GLU A 246 19.65 -9.91 -21.33
C GLU A 246 19.76 -8.89 -20.20
N ALA A 247 19.72 -9.38 -18.97
CA ALA A 247 20.00 -8.57 -17.80
C ALA A 247 21.53 -8.46 -17.61
N PRO A 248 22.06 -7.27 -17.29
CA PRO A 248 23.49 -7.13 -16.97
C PRO A 248 23.83 -7.95 -15.71
N ARG A 249 24.97 -8.65 -15.74
CA ARG A 249 25.42 -9.53 -14.64
C ARG A 249 25.72 -8.76 -13.35
N ALA A 250 26.19 -7.52 -13.49
CA ALA A 250 26.42 -6.61 -12.38
C ALA A 250 25.93 -5.20 -12.74
N ARG A 251 25.51 -4.47 -11.71
CA ARG A 251 25.02 -3.09 -11.81
C ARG A 251 25.71 -2.20 -10.79
N ALA A 252 25.90 -0.94 -11.15
CA ALA A 252 26.33 0.11 -10.25
C ALA A 252 25.47 1.35 -10.47
N LEU A 253 25.19 2.08 -9.40
CA LEU A 253 24.39 3.30 -9.43
C LEU A 253 25.28 4.50 -9.12
N ALA A 254 25.39 5.44 -10.05
CA ALA A 254 25.94 6.76 -9.81
C ALA A 254 24.80 7.72 -9.46
N VAL A 255 24.85 8.31 -8.26
CA VAL A 255 23.95 9.38 -7.83
C VAL A 255 24.70 10.70 -7.98
N LEU A 256 24.24 11.55 -8.88
CA LEU A 256 24.87 12.81 -9.26
C LEU A 256 24.06 13.97 -8.67
N ALA A 257 24.69 14.85 -7.89
CA ALA A 257 23.99 15.97 -7.25
C ALA A 257 24.16 17.29 -8.01
N TYR A 258 23.06 18.03 -8.14
CA TYR A 258 22.98 19.33 -8.81
C TYR A 258 22.38 20.38 -7.88
N ALA A 259 22.52 21.66 -8.24
CA ALA A 259 21.95 22.77 -7.47
C ALA A 259 20.41 22.74 -7.45
N ASP A 260 19.80 22.45 -8.61
CA ASP A 260 18.35 22.33 -8.78
C ASP A 260 18.03 21.34 -9.92
N GLU A 261 16.74 21.03 -10.09
CA GLU A 261 16.30 20.04 -11.06
C GLU A 261 16.39 20.52 -12.52
N SER A 262 16.47 21.83 -12.77
CA SER A 262 16.70 22.36 -14.13
C SER A 262 18.14 22.06 -14.55
N ALA A 263 19.11 22.28 -13.67
CA ALA A 263 20.51 21.93 -13.92
C ALA A 263 20.68 20.41 -14.13
N ALA A 264 20.00 19.60 -13.31
CA ALA A 264 19.98 18.14 -13.51
C ALA A 264 19.39 17.75 -14.88
N ALA A 265 18.29 18.39 -15.29
CA ALA A 265 17.66 18.14 -16.59
C ALA A 265 18.53 18.54 -17.79
N GLU A 266 19.27 19.64 -17.70
CA GLU A 266 20.23 20.05 -18.74
C GLU A 266 21.38 19.05 -18.88
N ALA A 267 21.86 18.50 -17.76
CA ALA A 267 22.95 17.54 -17.76
C ALA A 267 22.53 16.16 -18.32
N ALA A 268 21.29 15.74 -18.14
CA ALA A 268 20.83 14.38 -18.43
C ALA A 268 21.10 13.93 -19.88
N ALA A 269 20.84 14.78 -20.86
CA ALA A 269 21.07 14.46 -22.28
C ALA A 269 22.55 14.21 -22.59
N GLY A 270 23.46 14.92 -21.90
CA GLY A 270 24.91 14.75 -22.06
C GLY A 270 25.46 13.43 -21.54
N LEU A 271 24.69 12.71 -20.70
CA LEU A 271 25.09 11.43 -20.12
C LEU A 271 24.73 10.23 -21.02
N LEU A 272 23.75 10.39 -21.92
CA LEU A 272 23.27 9.32 -22.81
C LEU A 272 24.37 8.69 -23.69
N PRO A 273 25.34 9.44 -24.26
CA PRO A 273 26.43 8.86 -25.04
C PRO A 273 27.32 7.86 -24.27
N LEU A 274 27.26 7.85 -22.93
CA LEU A 274 28.00 6.91 -22.09
C LEU A 274 27.33 5.52 -21.98
N GLY A 275 26.16 5.34 -22.61
CA GLY A 275 25.40 4.10 -22.59
C GLY A 275 24.87 3.69 -21.21
N PRO A 276 24.27 4.60 -20.42
CA PRO A 276 23.65 4.24 -19.15
C PRO A 276 22.43 3.33 -19.39
N LEU A 277 22.07 2.55 -18.38
CA LEU A 277 20.84 1.76 -18.40
C LEU A 277 19.60 2.62 -18.13
N THR A 278 19.78 3.73 -17.40
CA THR A 278 18.75 4.68 -17.00
C THR A 278 19.37 6.00 -16.56
N VAL A 279 18.61 7.09 -16.65
CA VAL A 279 18.96 8.43 -16.13
C VAL A 279 17.68 9.04 -15.55
N GLU A 280 17.48 8.86 -14.25
CA GLU A 280 16.28 9.34 -13.54
C GLU A 280 16.55 10.62 -12.76
N GLY A 281 15.67 11.60 -12.89
CA GLY A 281 15.74 12.86 -12.13
C GLY A 281 14.81 12.87 -10.93
N MET A 282 15.28 13.43 -9.82
CA MET A 282 14.49 13.64 -8.60
C MET A 282 14.92 14.92 -7.88
N ALA A 283 13.96 15.77 -7.52
CA ALA A 283 14.20 16.97 -6.73
C ALA A 283 14.21 16.68 -5.20
N ALA A 284 14.82 17.59 -4.43
CA ALA A 284 14.94 17.52 -2.96
C ALA A 284 13.63 17.20 -2.23
N ASP A 285 12.52 17.83 -2.60
CA ASP A 285 11.27 17.74 -1.84
C ASP A 285 10.62 16.35 -1.90
N LEU A 286 11.05 15.48 -2.81
CA LEU A 286 10.57 14.10 -2.92
C LEU A 286 11.36 13.11 -2.07
N VAL A 287 12.45 13.55 -1.44
CA VAL A 287 13.31 12.70 -0.62
C VAL A 287 12.95 12.87 0.86
N PRO A 288 12.39 11.83 1.52
CA PRO A 288 11.97 11.94 2.93
C PRO A 288 13.13 12.22 3.90
N SER A 289 14.34 11.78 3.55
CA SER A 289 15.57 12.10 4.29
C SER A 289 16.79 12.09 3.34
N PRO A 290 17.49 13.23 3.15
CA PRO A 290 18.63 13.30 2.24
C PRO A 290 19.92 12.72 2.84
N ALA A 291 19.89 12.16 4.05
CA ALA A 291 21.11 11.72 4.76
C ALA A 291 21.90 10.62 4.04
N ALA A 292 21.26 9.88 3.11
CA ALA A 292 21.89 8.85 2.29
C ALA A 292 22.27 9.34 0.87
N LEU A 293 22.01 10.60 0.54
CA LEU A 293 22.29 11.20 -0.77
C LEU A 293 23.47 12.18 -0.70
N PRO A 294 24.24 12.34 -1.79
CA PRO A 294 25.26 13.39 -1.89
C PRO A 294 24.64 14.79 -1.79
N ARG A 295 25.42 15.80 -1.40
CA ARG A 295 24.89 17.16 -1.16
C ARG A 295 24.42 17.82 -2.47
N GLY A 296 23.15 18.21 -2.52
CA GLY A 296 22.55 18.95 -3.64
C GLY A 296 21.07 19.26 -3.42
N GLY A 297 20.48 20.01 -4.35
CA GLY A 297 19.03 20.31 -4.40
C GLY A 297 18.24 19.44 -5.38
N ALA A 298 18.92 18.71 -6.26
CA ALA A 298 18.33 17.66 -7.09
C ALA A 298 19.38 16.61 -7.44
N TRP A 299 18.94 15.42 -7.85
CA TRP A 299 19.83 14.31 -8.21
C TRP A 299 19.44 13.65 -9.53
N LEU A 300 20.46 13.16 -10.24
CA LEU A 300 20.32 12.16 -11.29
C LEU A 300 20.78 10.80 -10.76
N PHE A 301 19.94 9.78 -10.97
CA PHE A 301 20.24 8.38 -10.66
C PHE A 301 20.58 7.71 -11.99
N VAL A 302 21.86 7.35 -12.15
CA VAL A 302 22.40 6.80 -13.38
C VAL A 302 22.91 5.38 -13.12
N GLU A 303 22.15 4.39 -13.57
CA GLU A 303 22.54 2.98 -13.44
C GLU A 303 23.39 2.57 -14.64
N THR A 304 24.47 1.84 -14.38
CA THR A 304 25.34 1.26 -15.39
C THR A 304 25.44 -0.25 -15.21
N GLY A 305 25.50 -0.98 -16.33
CA GLY A 305 25.66 -2.44 -16.33
C GLY A 305 27.10 -2.87 -16.64
N GLY A 306 27.46 -4.11 -16.31
CA GLY A 306 28.70 -4.75 -16.73
C GLY A 306 28.69 -6.27 -16.52
N GLU A 307 29.66 -6.96 -17.13
CA GLU A 307 29.91 -8.40 -16.95
C GLU A 307 30.43 -8.74 -15.55
N SER A 308 31.00 -7.75 -14.85
CA SER A 308 31.50 -7.87 -13.48
C SER A 308 31.21 -6.61 -12.67
N ALA A 309 31.20 -6.73 -11.34
CA ALA A 309 31.01 -5.61 -10.43
C ALA A 309 32.08 -4.51 -10.64
N ALA A 310 33.32 -4.90 -10.93
CA ALA A 310 34.39 -3.96 -11.23
C ALA A 310 34.12 -3.16 -12.52
N GLN A 311 33.60 -3.82 -13.56
CA GLN A 311 33.27 -3.15 -14.82
C GLN A 311 32.08 -2.20 -14.66
N ALA A 312 31.02 -2.62 -13.97
CA ALA A 312 29.87 -1.77 -13.68
C ALA A 312 30.30 -0.53 -12.88
N ARG A 313 31.11 -0.73 -11.82
CA ARG A 313 31.68 0.36 -11.04
C ARG A 313 32.52 1.32 -11.88
N ALA A 314 33.43 0.81 -12.71
CA ALA A 314 34.29 1.65 -13.55
C ALA A 314 33.48 2.52 -14.54
N ARG A 315 32.36 1.99 -15.06
CA ARG A 315 31.42 2.74 -15.89
C ARG A 315 30.67 3.81 -15.10
N ALA A 316 30.20 3.50 -13.89
CA ALA A 316 29.59 4.51 -13.01
C ALA A 316 30.58 5.63 -12.64
N GLU A 317 31.84 5.29 -12.35
CA GLU A 317 32.89 6.29 -12.10
C GLU A 317 33.22 7.11 -13.35
N ALA A 318 33.11 6.55 -14.56
CA ALA A 318 33.24 7.30 -15.81
C ALA A 318 32.11 8.31 -16.00
N VAL A 319 30.88 7.95 -15.64
CA VAL A 319 29.73 8.87 -15.59
C VAL A 319 30.03 10.03 -14.63
N VAL A 320 30.48 9.75 -13.41
CA VAL A 320 30.84 10.80 -12.43
C VAL A 320 31.91 11.74 -12.97
N ARG A 321 32.95 11.22 -13.65
CA ARG A 321 34.01 12.06 -14.24
C ARG A 321 33.54 12.93 -15.40
N ALA A 322 32.51 12.50 -16.12
CA ALA A 322 31.96 13.24 -17.26
C ALA A 322 30.89 14.27 -16.84
N ALA A 323 30.33 14.13 -15.64
CA ALA A 323 29.26 14.98 -15.14
C ALA A 323 29.82 16.21 -14.41
N ASP A 324 29.21 17.37 -14.67
CA ASP A 324 29.48 18.60 -13.92
C ASP A 324 28.56 18.67 -12.69
N VAL A 325 29.02 18.15 -11.56
CA VAL A 325 28.21 17.89 -10.35
C VAL A 325 28.74 18.64 -9.14
N VAL A 326 27.83 18.96 -8.21
CA VAL A 326 28.16 19.54 -6.90
C VAL A 326 28.79 18.49 -5.98
N ASP A 327 28.27 17.27 -6.05
CA ASP A 327 28.68 16.12 -5.24
C ASP A 327 28.21 14.82 -5.93
N ALA A 328 28.80 13.68 -5.60
CA ALA A 328 28.42 12.41 -6.20
C ALA A 328 28.66 11.21 -5.27
N LEU A 329 27.87 10.16 -5.47
CA LEU A 329 27.99 8.88 -4.77
C LEU A 329 27.91 7.73 -5.77
N VAL A 330 28.81 6.76 -5.67
CA VAL A 330 28.72 5.50 -6.43
C VAL A 330 28.37 4.36 -5.47
N VAL A 331 27.27 3.66 -5.75
CA VAL A 331 26.78 2.53 -4.95
C VAL A 331 26.85 1.26 -5.79
N THR A 332 27.56 0.27 -5.29
CA THR A 332 27.74 -1.03 -5.98
C THR A 332 27.09 -2.19 -5.25
N ASP A 333 26.76 -2.05 -3.97
CA ASP A 333 26.10 -3.11 -3.24
C ASP A 333 24.59 -3.16 -3.59
N PRO A 334 24.00 -4.35 -3.82
CA PRO A 334 22.60 -4.44 -4.23
C PRO A 334 21.59 -3.95 -3.19
N VAL A 335 21.94 -3.95 -1.90
CA VAL A 335 21.04 -3.52 -0.82
C VAL A 335 20.88 -2.00 -0.83
N GLY A 336 22.00 -1.27 -0.89
CA GLY A 336 22.05 0.18 -1.03
C GLY A 336 21.38 0.66 -2.32
N GLN A 337 21.63 -0.02 -3.45
CA GLN A 337 20.95 0.30 -4.71
C GLN A 337 19.42 0.16 -4.60
N ARG A 338 18.91 -0.94 -4.01
CA ARG A 338 17.47 -1.11 -3.80
C ARG A 338 16.86 -0.08 -2.85
N ALA A 339 17.58 0.29 -1.80
CA ALA A 339 17.13 1.32 -0.86
C ALA A 339 16.95 2.67 -1.57
N LEU A 340 17.89 3.03 -2.44
CA LEU A 340 17.84 4.24 -3.26
C LEU A 340 16.74 4.18 -4.34
N TRP A 341 16.61 3.07 -5.06
CA TRP A 341 15.55 2.86 -6.05
C TRP A 341 14.15 2.93 -5.45
N ARG A 342 13.97 2.41 -4.23
CA ARG A 342 12.69 2.49 -3.52
C ARG A 342 12.22 3.93 -3.31
N ILE A 343 13.14 4.88 -3.09
CA ILE A 343 12.80 6.31 -2.96
C ILE A 343 12.16 6.81 -4.27
N ARG A 344 12.77 6.47 -5.42
CA ARG A 344 12.28 6.86 -6.75
C ARG A 344 10.97 6.17 -7.14
N GLU A 345 10.78 4.90 -6.78
CA GLU A 345 9.56 4.13 -7.08
C GLU A 345 8.35 4.59 -6.25
N ASP A 346 8.57 4.88 -4.96
CA ASP A 346 7.52 5.31 -4.03
C ASP A 346 7.06 6.77 -4.30
N ALA A 347 7.87 7.58 -5.00
CA ALA A 347 7.57 8.98 -5.33
C ALA A 347 6.19 9.17 -5.99
N SER A 348 5.74 8.22 -6.81
CA SER A 348 4.43 8.28 -7.50
C SER A 348 3.23 8.39 -6.55
N GLY A 349 3.35 7.84 -5.34
CA GLY A 349 2.37 7.96 -4.27
C GLY A 349 2.73 9.06 -3.25
N THR A 350 4.00 9.18 -2.88
CA THR A 350 4.46 10.18 -1.90
C THR A 350 4.17 11.60 -2.36
N ALA A 351 4.37 11.88 -3.65
CA ALA A 351 4.15 13.20 -4.25
C ALA A 351 2.69 13.67 -4.21
N THR A 352 1.73 12.79 -3.87
CA THR A 352 0.30 13.15 -3.86
C THR A 352 -0.15 13.92 -2.62
N ARG A 353 0.78 14.10 -1.66
CA ARG A 353 0.62 15.05 -0.55
C ARG A 353 1.92 15.81 -0.34
N MET A 354 1.82 17.12 -0.32
CA MET A 354 2.95 18.00 -0.05
C MET A 354 3.32 17.95 1.45
N PRO A 355 4.53 18.41 1.84
CA PRO A 355 4.96 18.41 3.25
C PRO A 355 4.04 19.18 4.20
N ASP A 356 3.29 20.18 3.70
CA ASP A 356 2.30 20.96 4.46
C ASP A 356 0.93 20.27 4.56
N GLY A 357 0.77 19.08 3.98
CA GLY A 357 -0.48 18.30 3.97
C GLY A 357 -1.41 18.59 2.79
N THR A 358 -1.10 19.59 1.95
CA THR A 358 -1.90 19.92 0.76
C THR A 358 -1.93 18.76 -0.24
N GLU A 359 -3.10 18.54 -0.85
CA GLU A 359 -3.32 17.45 -1.80
C GLU A 359 -2.72 17.82 -3.16
N ALA A 360 -2.05 16.87 -3.79
CA ALA A 360 -1.52 17.01 -5.13
C ALA A 360 -1.96 15.81 -5.99
N TRP A 361 -2.45 16.11 -7.19
CA TRP A 361 -3.19 15.15 -8.01
C TRP A 361 -2.47 14.82 -9.31
N PRO A 362 -2.82 13.66 -9.91
CA PRO A 362 -2.58 13.45 -11.32
C PRO A 362 -3.30 14.48 -12.21
N GLY A 363 -3.12 14.39 -13.52
CA GLY A 363 -3.96 15.08 -14.50
C GLY A 363 -3.25 15.34 -15.83
N TRP A 364 -1.97 15.70 -15.78
CA TRP A 364 -1.23 16.09 -16.99
C TRP A 364 0.21 15.53 -17.02
N GLU A 365 0.74 15.14 -15.87
CA GLU A 365 2.13 14.82 -15.60
C GLU A 365 2.72 13.59 -16.30
N ASP A 366 2.97 13.73 -17.58
CA ASP A 366 3.58 12.68 -18.38
C ASP A 366 4.15 13.21 -19.68
N CYS A 367 4.57 14.47 -19.73
CA CYS A 367 5.00 15.05 -20.98
C CYS A 367 6.43 14.64 -21.29
N ALA A 368 6.65 14.29 -22.55
CA ALA A 368 7.96 14.00 -23.09
C ALA A 368 8.36 15.09 -24.07
N VAL A 369 9.54 15.67 -23.91
CA VAL A 369 10.16 16.58 -24.88
C VAL A 369 11.48 15.96 -25.35
N PRO A 370 12.11 16.42 -26.45
CA PRO A 370 13.44 15.95 -26.81
C PRO A 370 14.39 16.12 -25.60
N PRO A 371 15.21 15.13 -25.22
CA PRO A 371 16.04 15.20 -24.01
C PRO A 371 16.89 16.48 -23.93
N ALA A 372 17.43 16.94 -25.07
CA ALA A 372 18.22 18.17 -25.17
C ALA A 372 17.43 19.46 -24.86
N ARG A 373 16.09 19.42 -24.88
CA ARG A 373 15.20 20.55 -24.58
C ARG A 373 14.60 20.50 -23.17
N LEU A 374 14.87 19.44 -22.40
CA LEU A 374 14.24 19.19 -21.11
C LEU A 374 14.44 20.34 -20.11
N GLY A 375 15.66 20.85 -19.99
CA GLY A 375 15.97 21.96 -19.07
C GLY A 375 15.25 23.26 -19.42
N ALA A 376 15.15 23.58 -20.71
CA ALA A 376 14.41 24.76 -21.17
C ALA A 376 12.91 24.61 -20.91
N TYR A 377 12.34 23.44 -21.23
CA TYR A 377 10.94 23.13 -20.94
C TYR A 377 10.62 23.26 -19.44
N LEU A 378 11.48 22.75 -18.55
CA LEU A 378 11.28 22.84 -17.10
C LEU A 378 11.25 24.27 -16.57
N ARG A 379 12.08 25.17 -17.13
CA ARG A 379 12.05 26.59 -16.78
C ARG A 379 10.72 27.23 -17.13
N ASP A 380 10.26 27.05 -18.36
CA ASP A 380 8.99 27.62 -18.82
C ASP A 380 7.80 26.99 -18.08
N PHE A 381 7.87 25.69 -17.78
CA PHE A 381 6.88 24.98 -16.98
C PHE A 381 6.74 25.58 -15.57
N ARG A 382 7.85 25.92 -14.90
CA ARG A 382 7.80 26.61 -13.60
C ARG A 382 7.17 27.99 -13.70
N VAL A 383 7.46 28.74 -14.77
CA VAL A 383 6.83 30.05 -15.01
C VAL A 383 5.31 29.90 -15.14
N LEU A 384 4.85 28.88 -15.89
CA LEU A 384 3.43 28.59 -16.03
C LEU A 384 2.79 28.20 -14.69
N MET A 385 3.41 27.32 -13.91
CA MET A 385 2.92 26.95 -12.58
C MET A 385 2.78 28.19 -11.67
N ALA A 386 3.81 29.04 -11.64
CA ALA A 386 3.79 30.26 -10.83
C ALA A 386 2.67 31.22 -11.27
N ALA A 387 2.43 31.36 -12.59
CA ALA A 387 1.35 32.20 -13.12
C ALA A 387 -0.06 31.74 -12.68
N HIS A 388 -0.25 30.44 -12.45
CA HIS A 388 -1.50 29.86 -11.92
C HIS A 388 -1.50 29.70 -10.39
N GLY A 389 -0.40 30.06 -9.71
CA GLY A 389 -0.24 29.88 -8.27
C GLY A 389 -0.29 28.41 -7.84
N LEU A 390 0.27 27.52 -8.65
CA LEU A 390 0.31 26.07 -8.43
C LEU A 390 1.71 25.62 -7.99
N ARG A 391 1.76 24.54 -7.21
CA ARG A 391 2.98 23.90 -6.73
C ARG A 391 2.96 22.41 -7.08
N GLY A 392 4.15 21.85 -7.18
CA GLY A 392 4.37 20.46 -7.53
C GLY A 392 5.84 20.20 -7.71
N THR A 393 6.27 18.99 -7.36
CA THR A 393 7.69 18.62 -7.42
C THR A 393 7.93 17.69 -8.61
N PRO A 394 8.80 18.08 -9.57
CA PRO A 394 9.09 17.25 -10.73
C PRO A 394 10.02 16.08 -10.40
N TYR A 395 9.79 14.96 -11.06
CA TYR A 395 10.62 13.75 -11.08
C TYR A 395 10.38 12.99 -12.36
N GLY A 396 11.26 12.06 -12.76
CA GLY A 396 10.95 11.24 -13.92
C GLY A 396 12.17 10.74 -14.68
N HIS A 397 11.92 10.42 -15.94
CA HIS A 397 12.86 9.79 -16.86
C HIS A 397 13.59 10.86 -17.67
N PHE A 398 14.53 11.55 -17.00
CA PHE A 398 15.21 12.70 -17.60
C PHE A 398 16.03 12.30 -18.84
N GLY A 399 16.60 11.10 -18.85
CA GLY A 399 17.28 10.55 -20.04
C GLY A 399 16.39 10.41 -21.28
N ASP A 400 15.08 10.21 -21.07
CA ASP A 400 14.09 10.11 -22.15
C ASP A 400 13.34 11.43 -22.38
N GLY A 401 13.71 12.49 -21.66
CA GLY A 401 13.05 13.79 -21.72
C GLY A 401 11.61 13.79 -21.17
N CYS A 402 11.26 12.83 -20.30
CA CYS A 402 9.90 12.65 -19.78
C CYS A 402 9.81 13.00 -18.29
N ILE A 403 8.81 13.81 -17.91
CA ILE A 403 8.64 14.34 -16.55
C ILE A 403 7.26 14.00 -15.97
N HIS A 404 7.28 13.69 -14.69
CA HIS A 404 6.12 13.55 -13.82
C HIS A 404 6.16 14.62 -12.70
N VAL A 405 4.99 15.04 -12.25
CA VAL A 405 4.78 16.11 -11.28
C VAL A 405 3.37 15.98 -10.72
N ARG A 406 3.21 15.81 -9.41
CA ARG A 406 1.88 15.92 -8.81
C ARG A 406 1.64 17.38 -8.50
N ILE A 407 0.51 17.93 -8.94
CA ILE A 407 0.21 19.37 -8.84
C ILE A 407 -0.93 19.57 -7.84
N ASP A 408 -0.84 20.60 -7.00
CA ASP A 408 -1.83 20.95 -5.98
C ASP A 408 -3.14 21.56 -6.52
N PHE A 409 -3.70 20.94 -7.56
CA PHE A 409 -4.98 21.33 -8.12
C PHE A 409 -6.11 21.22 -7.10
N ASP A 410 -6.90 22.28 -6.98
CA ASP A 410 -8.21 22.20 -6.36
C ASP A 410 -9.22 21.58 -7.35
N LEU A 411 -9.46 20.28 -7.20
CA LEU A 411 -10.43 19.53 -8.01
C LEU A 411 -11.80 19.39 -7.31
N LEU A 412 -12.01 20.10 -6.20
CA LEU A 412 -13.24 20.04 -5.40
C LEU A 412 -14.15 21.23 -5.71
N THR A 413 -13.58 22.40 -5.99
CA THR A 413 -14.35 23.63 -6.24
C THR A 413 -14.48 23.95 -7.73
N ARG A 414 -15.56 24.64 -8.12
CA ARG A 414 -15.75 25.09 -9.51
C ARG A 414 -14.61 26.01 -9.99
N PRO A 415 -14.16 27.03 -9.22
CA PRO A 415 -13.02 27.86 -9.64
C PRO A 415 -11.72 27.05 -9.79
N GLY A 416 -11.48 26.09 -8.91
CA GLY A 416 -10.31 25.20 -8.97
C GLY A 416 -10.30 24.34 -10.24
N VAL A 417 -11.43 23.68 -10.55
CA VAL A 417 -11.59 22.89 -11.79
C VAL A 417 -11.43 23.76 -13.05
N ALA A 418 -11.96 24.98 -13.05
CA ALA A 418 -11.77 25.91 -14.17
C ALA A 418 -10.30 26.33 -14.34
N ARG A 419 -9.54 26.44 -13.25
CA ARG A 419 -8.09 26.68 -13.29
C ARG A 419 -7.34 25.47 -13.84
N PHE A 420 -7.68 24.26 -13.39
CA PHE A 420 -7.13 23.01 -13.91
C PHE A 420 -7.29 22.89 -15.44
N ARG A 421 -8.47 23.25 -15.98
CA ARG A 421 -8.70 23.29 -17.44
C ARG A 421 -7.75 24.26 -18.14
N ARG A 422 -7.74 25.54 -17.74
CA ARG A 422 -6.91 26.55 -18.40
C ARG A 422 -5.42 26.18 -18.35
N PHE A 423 -4.95 25.71 -17.20
CA PHE A 423 -3.58 25.25 -17.04
C PHE A 423 -3.25 24.09 -17.99
N SER A 424 -4.12 23.08 -18.10
CA SER A 424 -3.91 21.94 -18.99
C SER A 424 -3.86 22.35 -20.47
N GLU A 425 -4.71 23.30 -20.89
CA GLU A 425 -4.72 23.84 -22.25
C GLU A 425 -3.43 24.61 -22.58
N GLU A 426 -3.01 25.53 -21.72
CA GLU A 426 -1.77 26.32 -21.87
C GLU A 426 -0.52 25.42 -21.83
N LEU A 427 -0.55 24.39 -20.99
CA LEU A 427 0.56 23.45 -20.89
C LEU A 427 0.67 22.54 -22.12
N ALA A 428 -0.44 22.18 -22.76
CA ALA A 428 -0.43 21.49 -24.05
C ALA A 428 0.32 22.32 -25.11
N GLU A 429 0.05 23.63 -25.16
CA GLU A 429 0.73 24.54 -26.07
C GLU A 429 2.24 24.63 -25.76
N LEU A 430 2.60 24.70 -24.47
CA LEU A 430 4.00 24.73 -24.06
C LEU A 430 4.76 23.46 -24.46
N VAL A 431 4.18 22.28 -24.24
CA VAL A 431 4.81 21.00 -24.62
C VAL A 431 5.03 20.93 -26.13
N VAL A 432 4.04 21.34 -26.92
CA VAL A 432 4.14 21.36 -28.39
C VAL A 432 5.19 22.37 -28.86
N ALA A 433 5.29 23.55 -28.23
CA ALA A 433 6.33 24.54 -28.53
C ALA A 433 7.75 23.99 -28.25
N HIS A 434 7.87 23.05 -27.31
CA HIS A 434 9.08 22.30 -27.04
C HIS A 434 9.30 21.06 -27.94
N GLY A 435 8.43 20.85 -28.92
CA GLY A 435 8.49 19.71 -29.85
C GLY A 435 8.13 18.39 -29.17
N GLY A 436 7.37 18.43 -28.09
CA GLY A 436 7.06 17.29 -27.24
C GLY A 436 5.76 16.54 -27.57
N SER A 437 5.49 15.54 -26.75
CA SER A 437 4.29 14.69 -26.71
C SER A 437 3.56 14.91 -25.39
N LEU A 438 2.22 14.98 -25.46
CA LEU A 438 1.38 15.20 -24.27
C LEU A 438 1.47 14.02 -23.28
N SER A 439 1.71 12.81 -23.80
CA SER A 439 1.99 11.60 -23.04
C SER A 439 3.27 10.90 -23.52
N GLY A 440 4.13 10.55 -22.58
CA GLY A 440 5.39 9.82 -22.74
C GLY A 440 5.36 8.38 -22.19
N GLU A 441 4.38 8.01 -21.35
CA GLU A 441 4.26 6.65 -20.80
C GLU A 441 2.82 6.22 -20.43
N HIS A 442 1.99 7.15 -19.98
CA HIS A 442 0.73 6.84 -19.30
C HIS A 442 -0.49 6.67 -20.24
N GLY A 443 -0.35 6.92 -21.54
CA GLY A 443 -1.46 6.99 -22.50
C GLY A 443 -2.28 8.26 -22.33
N ASP A 444 -3.04 8.70 -23.34
CA ASP A 444 -3.82 9.95 -23.31
C ASP A 444 -5.10 9.87 -22.48
N GLY A 445 -5.82 8.75 -22.56
CA GLY A 445 -7.10 8.53 -21.90
C GLY A 445 -8.07 9.72 -21.92
N GLN A 446 -8.84 9.87 -20.85
CA GLN A 446 -9.71 11.02 -20.64
C GLN A 446 -8.91 12.29 -20.33
N ALA A 447 -7.72 12.14 -19.76
CA ALA A 447 -6.90 13.24 -19.26
C ALA A 447 -6.39 14.17 -20.35
N ARG A 448 -6.05 13.62 -21.53
CA ARG A 448 -5.31 14.36 -22.56
C ARG A 448 -5.91 14.23 -23.96
N ALA A 449 -6.82 13.28 -24.21
CA ALA A 449 -7.34 13.06 -25.56
C ALA A 449 -8.02 14.32 -26.15
N GLU A 450 -8.71 15.13 -25.35
CA GLU A 450 -9.30 16.41 -25.81
C GLU A 450 -8.25 17.36 -26.39
N LEU A 451 -6.99 17.27 -25.93
CA LEU A 451 -5.90 18.17 -26.26
C LEU A 451 -5.05 17.67 -27.44
N LEU A 452 -5.29 16.45 -27.96
CA LEU A 452 -4.57 15.91 -29.13
C LEU A 452 -4.62 16.80 -30.38
N PRO A 453 -5.70 17.55 -30.70
CA PRO A 453 -5.69 18.48 -31.81
C PRO A 453 -4.64 19.59 -31.69
N ARG A 454 -4.20 19.94 -30.47
CA ARG A 454 -3.11 20.91 -30.26
C ARG A 454 -1.76 20.37 -30.71
N MET A 455 -1.56 19.05 -30.59
CA MET A 455 -0.32 18.38 -30.97
C MET A 455 -0.30 17.96 -32.45
N TYR A 456 -1.40 17.38 -32.93
CA TYR A 456 -1.45 16.72 -34.25
C TYR A 456 -2.22 17.48 -35.32
N GLY A 457 -3.00 18.50 -34.92
CA GLY A 457 -3.97 19.15 -35.78
C GLY A 457 -5.23 18.29 -36.03
N ALA A 458 -6.30 18.95 -36.48
CA ALA A 458 -7.61 18.32 -36.66
C ALA A 458 -7.61 17.19 -37.71
N GLU A 459 -6.81 17.30 -38.77
CA GLU A 459 -6.79 16.32 -39.85
C GLU A 459 -6.20 14.96 -39.42
N THR A 460 -5.12 14.98 -38.64
CA THR A 460 -4.46 13.78 -38.11
C THR A 460 -5.33 13.12 -37.03
N VAL A 461 -5.96 13.92 -36.17
CA VAL A 461 -6.95 13.39 -35.21
C VAL A 461 -8.17 12.80 -35.96
N GLY A 462 -8.61 13.43 -37.05
CA GLY A 462 -9.62 12.87 -37.93
C GLY A 462 -9.20 11.55 -38.59
N LEU A 463 -7.90 11.33 -38.85
CA LEU A 463 -7.38 10.05 -39.30
C LEU A 463 -7.45 8.99 -38.19
N PHE A 464 -7.16 9.35 -36.92
CA PHE A 464 -7.36 8.44 -35.80
C PHE A 464 -8.81 7.96 -35.71
N GLU A 465 -9.78 8.85 -35.91
CA GLU A 465 -11.20 8.48 -35.93
C GLU A 465 -11.54 7.52 -37.08
N ARG A 466 -10.98 7.74 -38.27
CA ARG A 466 -11.18 6.83 -39.41
C ARG A 466 -10.57 5.46 -39.15
N VAL A 467 -9.37 5.40 -38.56
CA VAL A 467 -8.73 4.12 -38.18
C VAL A 467 -9.56 3.39 -37.13
N LYS A 468 -10.01 4.08 -36.08
CA LYS A 468 -10.92 3.51 -35.07
C LYS A 468 -12.15 2.87 -35.73
N ARG A 469 -12.75 3.53 -36.73
CA ARG A 469 -13.93 3.00 -37.44
C ARG A 469 -13.64 1.74 -38.26
N VAL A 470 -12.41 1.56 -38.75
CA VAL A 470 -12.00 0.32 -39.43
C VAL A 470 -11.96 -0.85 -38.45
N TRP A 471 -11.44 -0.61 -37.25
CA TRP A 471 -11.31 -1.64 -36.20
C TRP A 471 -12.62 -1.93 -35.46
N ASP A 472 -13.37 -0.88 -35.18
CA ASP A 472 -14.59 -0.90 -34.36
C ASP A 472 -15.64 0.04 -34.97
N PRO A 473 -16.33 -0.41 -36.04
CA PRO A 473 -17.34 0.38 -36.73
C PRO A 473 -18.59 0.68 -35.88
N ASP A 474 -18.81 -0.09 -34.82
CA ASP A 474 -19.98 0.02 -33.93
C ASP A 474 -19.67 0.92 -32.69
N ASP A 475 -18.44 1.42 -32.58
CA ASP A 475 -17.93 2.22 -31.45
C ASP A 475 -18.15 1.58 -30.07
N LEU A 476 -18.00 0.25 -30.01
CA LEU A 476 -18.25 -0.55 -28.82
C LEU A 476 -17.08 -0.53 -27.82
N LEU A 477 -15.84 -0.46 -28.31
CA LEU A 477 -14.63 -0.66 -27.52
C LEU A 477 -14.09 0.65 -26.94
N ASN A 478 -14.16 0.79 -25.62
CA ASN A 478 -13.69 1.93 -24.83
C ASN A 478 -14.00 3.32 -25.44
N PRO A 479 -15.28 3.62 -25.75
CA PRO A 479 -15.65 4.87 -26.42
C PRO A 479 -15.31 6.10 -25.55
N GLY A 480 -14.91 7.16 -26.24
CA GLY A 480 -14.47 8.42 -25.65
C GLY A 480 -13.00 8.45 -25.22
N MET A 481 -12.22 7.41 -25.52
CA MET A 481 -10.76 7.40 -25.32
C MET A 481 -10.04 7.57 -26.65
N LEU A 482 -8.98 8.39 -26.68
CA LEU A 482 -8.19 8.81 -27.84
C LEU A 482 -8.94 9.59 -28.94
N VAL A 483 -10.17 9.17 -29.25
CA VAL A 483 -11.03 9.75 -30.29
C VAL A 483 -12.42 10.04 -29.74
N ARG A 484 -13.03 11.14 -30.22
CA ARG A 484 -14.30 11.68 -29.70
C ARG A 484 -14.32 11.77 -28.16
N PRO A 485 -13.29 12.34 -27.52
CA PRO A 485 -13.20 12.37 -26.06
C PRO A 485 -14.25 13.29 -25.44
N ALA A 486 -14.65 12.98 -24.21
CA ALA A 486 -15.38 13.94 -23.38
C ALA A 486 -14.44 15.08 -22.93
N PRO A 487 -14.98 16.22 -22.45
CA PRO A 487 -14.16 17.28 -21.87
C PRO A 487 -13.29 16.78 -20.72
N LEU A 488 -12.01 17.19 -20.65
CA LEU A 488 -11.01 16.77 -19.67
C LEU A 488 -11.38 17.14 -18.22
N ASP A 489 -12.27 18.09 -18.01
CA ASP A 489 -12.77 18.50 -16.70
C ASP A 489 -14.13 17.85 -16.34
N SER A 490 -14.61 16.92 -17.18
CA SER A 490 -15.83 16.15 -16.93
C SER A 490 -15.53 14.81 -16.26
N GLY A 491 -16.47 14.31 -15.45
CA GLY A 491 -16.34 12.99 -14.82
C GLY A 491 -15.25 12.89 -13.74
N LEU A 492 -14.82 14.01 -13.15
CA LEU A 492 -13.86 14.01 -12.04
C LEU A 492 -14.46 13.32 -10.80
N ARG A 493 -13.72 12.36 -10.23
CA ARG A 493 -14.14 11.52 -9.10
C ARG A 493 -14.46 12.29 -7.81
N PHE A 494 -14.00 13.53 -7.72
CA PHE A 494 -14.21 14.38 -6.54
C PHE A 494 -15.55 15.11 -6.56
N SER A 495 -16.14 15.29 -7.75
CA SER A 495 -17.35 16.08 -7.96
C SER A 495 -18.59 15.52 -7.25
N VAL A 496 -18.60 14.21 -6.98
CA VAL A 496 -19.71 13.48 -6.33
C VAL A 496 -19.58 13.41 -4.81
N LEU A 497 -18.44 13.81 -4.24
CA LEU A 497 -18.22 13.69 -2.81
C LEU A 497 -18.91 14.80 -2.02
N PRO A 498 -19.22 14.57 -0.74
CA PRO A 498 -19.77 15.59 0.14
C PRO A 498 -18.85 16.83 0.18
N ARG A 499 -19.47 18.02 0.13
CA ARG A 499 -18.76 19.32 0.23
C ARG A 499 -18.53 19.76 1.67
N GLU A 500 -19.37 19.28 2.57
CA GLU A 500 -19.30 19.52 4.01
C GLU A 500 -18.70 18.26 4.67
N PRO A 501 -17.89 18.40 5.72
CA PRO A 501 -17.42 17.26 6.50
C PRO A 501 -18.58 16.41 7.03
N VAL A 502 -18.41 15.10 7.02
CA VAL A 502 -19.38 14.16 7.58
C VAL A 502 -19.19 14.00 9.09
N ASP A 503 -20.27 13.68 9.81
CA ASP A 503 -20.21 13.43 11.25
C ASP A 503 -19.31 12.24 11.58
N VAL A 504 -18.35 12.44 12.49
CA VAL A 504 -17.34 11.45 12.85
C VAL A 504 -16.94 11.49 14.31
N ALA A 505 -16.51 10.35 14.84
CA ALA A 505 -16.01 10.20 16.19
C ALA A 505 -14.51 10.49 16.33
N PHE A 506 -13.69 10.10 15.34
CA PHE A 506 -12.27 10.42 15.29
C PHE A 506 -12.00 11.85 14.81
N GLY A 507 -10.88 12.43 15.23
CA GLY A 507 -10.52 13.82 14.89
C GLY A 507 -9.81 14.03 13.56
N TYR A 508 -9.41 12.98 12.84
CA TYR A 508 -8.69 13.03 11.56
C TYR A 508 -7.69 14.20 11.41
N PRO A 509 -6.71 14.36 12.32
CA PRO A 509 -5.89 15.57 12.40
C PRO A 509 -5.03 15.80 11.15
N ALA A 510 -4.69 14.74 10.41
CA ALA A 510 -3.94 14.82 9.16
C ALA A 510 -4.80 15.11 7.92
N ASP A 511 -6.12 15.16 8.08
CA ASP A 511 -7.11 15.33 7.01
C ASP A 511 -8.13 16.43 7.36
N GLY A 512 -7.75 17.40 8.21
CA GLY A 512 -8.57 18.56 8.58
C GLY A 512 -9.85 18.22 9.34
N GLY A 513 -9.94 17.04 9.97
CA GLY A 513 -11.16 16.57 10.62
C GLY A 513 -12.19 15.95 9.67
N ASP A 514 -11.88 15.82 8.38
CA ASP A 514 -12.81 15.31 7.36
C ASP A 514 -12.50 13.86 6.97
N PHE A 515 -13.48 12.97 7.18
CA PHE A 515 -13.40 11.59 6.73
C PHE A 515 -13.40 11.45 5.21
N SER A 516 -14.04 12.36 4.48
CA SER A 516 -14.03 12.35 3.02
C SER A 516 -12.62 12.61 2.49
N ALA A 517 -11.90 13.57 3.08
CA ALA A 517 -10.48 13.81 2.82
C ALA A 517 -9.62 12.59 3.16
N ALA A 518 -9.86 11.94 4.30
CA ALA A 518 -9.18 10.71 4.69
C ALA A 518 -9.39 9.57 3.68
N VAL A 519 -10.63 9.34 3.21
CA VAL A 519 -10.94 8.31 2.21
C VAL A 519 -10.29 8.64 0.85
N ARG A 520 -10.28 9.92 0.46
CA ARG A 520 -9.63 10.40 -0.78
C ARG A 520 -8.11 10.27 -0.79
N ARG A 521 -7.46 9.97 0.35
CA ARG A 521 -6.01 9.65 0.37
C ARG A 521 -5.66 8.53 -0.62
N CYS A 522 -6.56 7.55 -0.84
CA CYS A 522 -6.29 6.48 -1.78
C CYS A 522 -6.37 6.97 -3.23
N VAL A 523 -5.20 7.18 -3.84
CA VAL A 523 -5.09 7.64 -5.24
C VAL A 523 -5.22 6.53 -6.28
N GLY A 524 -5.29 5.26 -5.89
CA GLY A 524 -5.54 4.13 -6.81
C GLY A 524 -4.33 3.36 -7.34
N VAL A 525 -3.09 3.72 -6.92
CA VAL A 525 -1.79 3.12 -7.36
C VAL A 525 -1.62 1.62 -7.07
N ALA A 526 -2.54 1.02 -6.32
CA ALA A 526 -2.67 -0.42 -6.15
C ALA A 526 -1.47 -1.14 -5.48
N LYS A 527 -0.62 -0.44 -4.73
CA LYS A 527 0.47 -1.07 -3.95
C LYS A 527 -0.03 -2.15 -2.98
N CYS A 528 -1.30 -2.11 -2.59
CA CYS A 528 -1.96 -3.13 -1.78
C CYS A 528 -2.37 -4.40 -2.55
N ARG A 529 -2.18 -4.45 -3.87
CA ARG A 529 -2.54 -5.58 -4.74
C ARG A 529 -1.30 -6.38 -5.20
N THR A 530 -0.38 -6.67 -4.29
CA THR A 530 0.76 -7.54 -4.57
C THR A 530 0.42 -8.98 -4.20
N ALA A 531 1.01 -9.95 -4.91
CA ALA A 531 0.83 -11.38 -4.62
C ALA A 531 1.76 -11.88 -3.50
N SER A 532 2.84 -11.14 -3.23
CA SER A 532 3.83 -11.41 -2.19
C SER A 532 4.26 -10.10 -1.53
N VAL A 533 4.92 -10.20 -0.38
CA VAL A 533 5.63 -9.07 0.24
C VAL A 533 7.07 -9.48 0.51
N SER A 534 8.01 -8.62 0.12
CA SER A 534 9.43 -8.79 0.40
C SER A 534 9.84 -7.96 1.62
N GLY A 535 10.78 -8.48 2.40
CA GLY A 535 11.26 -7.82 3.61
C GLY A 535 10.18 -7.69 4.70
N SER A 536 10.16 -6.54 5.37
CA SER A 536 9.34 -6.28 6.56
C SER A 536 7.91 -5.81 6.30
N GLY A 537 7.50 -5.66 5.03
CA GLY A 537 6.17 -5.11 4.69
C GLY A 537 5.00 -5.95 5.23
N VAL A 538 3.89 -5.29 5.53
CA VAL A 538 2.67 -5.88 6.08
C VAL A 538 1.49 -5.78 5.12
N MET A 539 1.25 -4.60 4.52
CA MET A 539 0.09 -4.32 3.66
C MET A 539 0.10 -5.18 2.39
N CYS A 540 -1.02 -5.78 1.94
CA CYS A 540 -2.33 -5.97 2.55
C CYS A 540 -2.59 -7.48 2.68
N PRO A 541 -2.56 -8.06 3.89
CA PRO A 541 -2.51 -9.51 4.04
C PRO A 541 -3.82 -10.20 3.63
N SER A 542 -4.98 -9.55 3.80
CA SER A 542 -6.26 -10.10 3.37
C SER A 542 -6.39 -10.20 1.85
N PHE A 543 -5.81 -9.26 1.09
CA PHE A 543 -5.78 -9.36 -0.37
C PHE A 543 -4.93 -10.55 -0.80
N ARG A 544 -3.72 -10.72 -0.24
CA ARG A 544 -2.86 -11.86 -0.57
C ARG A 544 -3.48 -13.21 -0.21
N ALA A 545 -4.23 -13.26 0.88
CA ALA A 545 -4.94 -14.47 1.28
C ALA A 545 -6.14 -14.82 0.37
N THR A 546 -6.81 -13.83 -0.23
CA THR A 546 -8.09 -14.05 -0.94
C THR A 546 -8.03 -13.82 -2.45
N GLY A 547 -7.06 -13.06 -2.94
CA GLY A 547 -6.98 -12.59 -4.33
C GLY A 547 -8.10 -11.63 -4.76
N ALA A 548 -9.00 -11.22 -3.86
CA ALA A 548 -10.18 -10.42 -4.19
C ALA A 548 -9.95 -8.92 -3.94
N GLU A 549 -10.31 -8.06 -4.91
CA GLU A 549 -10.02 -6.63 -4.85
C GLU A 549 -10.66 -5.91 -3.66
N GLU A 550 -11.88 -6.29 -3.29
CA GLU A 550 -12.60 -5.77 -2.11
C GLU A 550 -11.82 -5.95 -0.80
N HIS A 551 -10.96 -6.97 -0.73
CA HIS A 551 -10.11 -7.22 0.44
C HIS A 551 -8.76 -6.52 0.38
N SER A 552 -8.54 -5.65 -0.61
CA SER A 552 -7.38 -4.76 -0.67
C SER A 552 -7.67 -3.41 0.00
N THR A 553 -6.63 -2.67 0.40
CA THR A 553 -6.78 -1.29 0.88
C THR A 553 -7.48 -0.41 -0.17
N ARG A 554 -7.14 -0.57 -1.45
CA ARG A 554 -7.74 0.17 -2.57
C ARG A 554 -9.22 -0.15 -2.74
N GLY A 555 -9.59 -1.43 -2.72
CA GLY A 555 -11.00 -1.85 -2.86
C GLY A 555 -11.88 -1.28 -1.75
N ARG A 556 -11.42 -1.36 -0.50
CA ARG A 556 -12.11 -0.75 0.66
C ARG A 556 -12.23 0.76 0.54
N ALA A 557 -11.16 1.44 0.11
CA ALA A 557 -11.21 2.88 -0.11
C ALA A 557 -12.19 3.27 -1.23
N ARG A 558 -12.30 2.48 -2.30
CA ARG A 558 -13.30 2.69 -3.35
C ARG A 558 -14.73 2.48 -2.85
N LEU A 559 -14.98 1.43 -2.08
CA LEU A 559 -16.31 1.20 -1.49
C LEU A 559 -16.69 2.32 -0.51
N LEU A 560 -15.76 2.79 0.33
CA LEU A 560 -15.97 3.95 1.19
C LEU A 560 -16.18 5.24 0.39
N HIS A 561 -15.48 5.42 -0.73
CA HIS A 561 -15.69 6.55 -1.62
C HIS A 561 -17.09 6.52 -2.24
N GLU A 562 -17.52 5.37 -2.78
CA GLU A 562 -18.86 5.21 -3.35
C GLU A 562 -19.97 5.33 -2.29
N MET A 563 -19.70 4.92 -1.04
CA MET A 563 -20.58 5.15 0.11
C MET A 563 -20.76 6.63 0.42
N LEU A 564 -19.68 7.40 0.38
CA LEU A 564 -19.71 8.85 0.58
C LEU A 564 -20.40 9.57 -0.59
N ALA A 565 -20.19 9.08 -1.82
CA ALA A 565 -20.85 9.62 -3.01
C ALA A 565 -22.37 9.36 -3.02
N GLY A 566 -22.82 8.21 -2.51
CA GLY A 566 -24.25 7.90 -2.38
C GLY A 566 -24.97 7.50 -3.67
N GLU A 567 -24.27 7.37 -4.80
CA GLU A 567 -24.85 7.04 -6.10
C GLU A 567 -24.89 5.53 -6.38
N VAL A 568 -23.79 4.82 -6.10
CA VAL A 568 -23.66 3.36 -6.34
C VAL A 568 -23.93 2.60 -5.05
N VAL A 569 -23.26 2.98 -3.96
CA VAL A 569 -23.56 2.50 -2.61
C VAL A 569 -24.50 3.52 -1.97
N THR A 570 -25.78 3.17 -1.84
CA THR A 570 -26.84 4.14 -1.51
C THR A 570 -27.20 4.18 -0.02
N ASP A 571 -26.89 3.14 0.74
CA ASP A 571 -27.25 3.02 2.16
C ASP A 571 -26.29 3.76 3.11
N GLY A 572 -25.29 4.50 2.59
CA GLY A 572 -24.32 5.26 3.37
C GLY A 572 -23.67 4.40 4.46
N TRP A 573 -23.61 4.89 5.70
CA TRP A 573 -23.07 4.14 6.85
C TRP A 573 -23.76 2.80 7.11
N ARG A 574 -24.95 2.55 6.57
CA ARG A 574 -25.69 1.29 6.73
C ARG A 574 -25.36 0.25 5.65
N SER A 575 -24.57 0.60 4.64
CA SER A 575 -24.25 -0.27 3.50
C SER A 575 -23.64 -1.61 3.95
N GLU A 576 -24.17 -2.69 3.41
CA GLU A 576 -23.70 -4.05 3.68
C GLU A 576 -22.41 -4.36 2.92
N GLU A 577 -22.25 -3.79 1.73
CA GLU A 577 -21.10 -3.93 0.83
C GLU A 577 -19.81 -3.43 1.47
N VAL A 578 -19.85 -2.23 2.06
CA VAL A 578 -18.70 -1.65 2.78
C VAL A 578 -18.40 -2.47 4.05
N ARG A 579 -19.45 -2.89 4.76
CA ARG A 579 -19.33 -3.73 5.96
C ARG A 579 -18.63 -5.05 5.64
N ASP A 580 -19.00 -5.72 4.54
CA ASP A 580 -18.42 -7.00 4.14
C ASP A 580 -16.95 -6.86 3.73
N ALA A 581 -16.62 -5.84 2.93
CA ALA A 581 -15.22 -5.58 2.55
C ALA A 581 -14.33 -5.25 3.76
N LEU A 582 -14.85 -4.47 4.72
CA LEU A 582 -14.14 -4.12 5.96
C LEU A 582 -14.08 -5.26 6.97
N ASP A 583 -14.96 -6.26 6.88
CA ASP A 583 -15.00 -7.40 7.80
C ASP A 583 -13.65 -8.15 7.78
N LEU A 584 -13.14 -8.43 6.58
CA LEU A 584 -11.82 -9.03 6.37
C LEU A 584 -10.63 -8.06 6.52
N CYS A 585 -10.85 -6.82 6.94
CA CYS A 585 -9.74 -5.95 7.34
C CYS A 585 -9.26 -6.33 8.74
N LEU A 586 -8.00 -6.75 8.85
CA LEU A 586 -7.37 -7.17 10.10
C LEU A 586 -7.23 -6.07 11.15
N ALA A 587 -7.37 -4.79 10.78
CA ALA A 587 -6.99 -3.65 11.63
C ALA A 587 -5.51 -3.69 12.08
N CYS A 588 -4.62 -4.24 11.25
CA CYS A 588 -3.18 -4.35 11.55
C CYS A 588 -2.39 -3.03 11.40
N LYS A 589 -3.03 -1.97 10.89
CA LYS A 589 -2.43 -0.67 10.52
C LYS A 589 -1.28 -0.70 9.51
N GLY A 590 -0.93 -1.85 8.90
CA GLY A 590 0.16 -1.92 7.91
C GLY A 590 0.01 -0.95 6.73
N CYS A 591 -1.23 -0.66 6.29
CA CYS A 591 -1.46 0.34 5.24
C CYS A 591 -1.12 1.79 5.65
N ARG A 592 -1.03 2.09 6.95
CA ARG A 592 -0.64 3.42 7.45
C ARG A 592 0.82 3.73 7.12
N SER A 593 1.70 2.73 7.18
CA SER A 593 3.15 2.88 6.92
C SER A 593 3.56 2.44 5.51
N ASP A 594 2.94 1.37 4.99
CA ASP A 594 3.39 0.76 3.72
C ASP A 594 2.75 1.41 2.49
N CYS A 595 1.59 2.05 2.67
CA CYS A 595 0.95 2.82 1.61
C CYS A 595 1.63 4.19 1.53
N PRO A 596 2.09 4.62 0.34
CA PRO A 596 2.80 5.90 0.21
C PRO A 596 1.94 7.12 0.55
N VAL A 597 0.62 6.95 0.59
CA VAL A 597 -0.36 7.99 0.95
C VAL A 597 -0.87 7.87 2.38
N GLY A 598 -0.33 6.95 3.19
CA GLY A 598 -0.62 6.86 4.63
C GLY A 598 -2.10 6.57 4.98
N VAL A 599 -2.76 5.68 4.24
CA VAL A 599 -4.15 5.29 4.51
C VAL A 599 -4.24 4.51 5.82
N ASP A 600 -5.05 4.95 6.79
CA ASP A 600 -5.34 4.21 8.02
C ASP A 600 -6.70 3.50 7.95
N MET A 601 -6.73 2.38 7.20
CA MET A 601 -7.94 1.57 7.05
C MET A 601 -8.44 0.97 8.38
N ALA A 602 -7.57 0.86 9.40
CA ALA A 602 -8.00 0.39 10.72
C ALA A 602 -8.89 1.44 11.41
N THR A 603 -8.49 2.71 11.37
CA THR A 603 -9.31 3.84 11.84
C THR A 603 -10.59 3.96 11.01
N TYR A 604 -10.52 3.81 9.68
CA TYR A 604 -11.72 3.90 8.82
C TYR A 604 -12.71 2.77 9.10
N LYS A 605 -12.23 1.54 9.34
CA LYS A 605 -13.06 0.42 9.80
C LYS A 605 -13.75 0.76 11.12
N ALA A 606 -13.01 1.27 12.10
CA ALA A 606 -13.55 1.55 13.42
C ALA A 606 -14.63 2.65 13.37
N GLU A 607 -14.40 3.72 12.60
CA GLU A 607 -15.38 4.80 12.35
C GLU A 607 -16.64 4.24 11.65
N PHE A 608 -16.47 3.51 10.55
CA PHE A 608 -17.60 2.91 9.85
C PHE A 608 -18.41 1.97 10.75
N LEU A 609 -17.77 1.08 11.50
CA LEU A 609 -18.46 0.17 12.43
C LEU A 609 -19.11 0.87 13.63
N HIS A 610 -18.70 2.11 13.95
CA HIS A 610 -19.37 2.93 14.95
C HIS A 610 -20.73 3.36 14.44
N HIS A 611 -20.78 3.99 13.28
CA HIS A 611 -22.00 4.46 12.63
C HIS A 611 -22.90 3.31 12.16
N HIS A 612 -22.33 2.29 11.51
CA HIS A 612 -23.07 1.15 10.96
C HIS A 612 -23.90 0.40 12.02
N TYR A 613 -23.40 0.35 13.25
CA TYR A 613 -24.04 -0.34 14.36
C TYR A 613 -24.70 0.62 15.38
N ALA A 614 -24.77 1.92 15.11
CA ALA A 614 -25.55 2.85 15.92
C ALA A 614 -27.02 2.43 15.91
N GLY A 615 -27.57 2.13 17.10
CA GLY A 615 -28.94 1.62 17.24
C GLY A 615 -29.20 0.20 16.70
N ARG A 616 -28.17 -0.55 16.26
CA ARG A 616 -28.30 -1.90 15.71
C ARG A 616 -27.63 -2.97 16.57
N ARG A 617 -28.05 -4.22 16.39
CA ARG A 617 -27.41 -5.38 17.05
C ARG A 617 -26.05 -5.63 16.42
N ARG A 618 -25.04 -5.84 17.26
CA ARG A 618 -23.67 -6.17 16.84
C ARG A 618 -23.47 -7.69 16.80
N PRO A 619 -22.49 -8.19 16.01
CA PRO A 619 -22.07 -9.58 16.06
C PRO A 619 -21.66 -9.99 17.48
N ALA A 620 -21.90 -11.25 17.85
CA ALA A 620 -21.59 -11.76 19.19
C ALA A 620 -20.09 -11.60 19.51
N ALA A 621 -19.21 -11.75 18.52
CA ALA A 621 -17.77 -11.56 18.65
C ALA A 621 -17.40 -10.14 19.11
N HIS A 622 -18.14 -9.10 18.68
CA HIS A 622 -17.92 -7.73 19.14
C HIS A 622 -18.16 -7.58 20.64
N HIS A 623 -19.07 -8.38 21.21
CA HIS A 623 -19.31 -8.39 22.66
C HIS A 623 -18.34 -9.29 23.42
N ALA A 624 -18.03 -10.48 22.90
CA ALA A 624 -17.10 -11.41 23.53
C ALA A 624 -15.67 -10.84 23.55
N MET A 625 -15.18 -10.38 22.40
CA MET A 625 -13.82 -9.87 22.21
C MET A 625 -13.73 -8.38 22.54
N GLY A 626 -14.69 -7.56 22.12
CA GLY A 626 -14.64 -6.12 22.40
C GLY A 626 -14.72 -5.79 23.89
N ARG A 627 -15.46 -6.60 24.67
CA ARG A 627 -15.53 -6.50 26.13
C ARG A 627 -14.59 -7.47 26.86
N LEU A 628 -13.61 -8.06 26.17
CA LEU A 628 -12.62 -8.98 26.76
C LEU A 628 -11.98 -8.45 28.05
N PRO A 629 -11.56 -7.16 28.16
CA PRO A 629 -11.02 -6.62 29.41
C PRO A 629 -12.00 -6.68 30.59
N VAL A 630 -13.32 -6.62 30.32
CA VAL A 630 -14.37 -6.72 31.35
C VAL A 630 -14.50 -8.16 31.83
N TRP A 631 -14.57 -9.12 30.90
CA TRP A 631 -14.69 -10.55 31.21
C TRP A 631 -13.49 -11.05 32.00
N LEU A 632 -12.27 -10.74 31.55
CA LEU A 632 -11.03 -11.15 32.23
C LEU A 632 -10.92 -10.53 33.63
N ARG A 633 -11.35 -9.27 33.79
CA ARG A 633 -11.41 -8.62 35.11
C ARG A 633 -12.42 -9.29 36.03
N ALA A 634 -13.57 -9.70 35.53
CA ALA A 634 -14.58 -10.42 36.30
C ALA A 634 -14.00 -11.76 36.79
N VAL A 635 -13.45 -12.59 35.88
CA VAL A 635 -12.81 -13.88 36.19
C VAL A 635 -11.70 -13.73 37.21
N ALA A 636 -10.87 -12.69 37.05
CA ALA A 636 -9.85 -12.37 38.02
C ALA A 636 -10.50 -12.07 39.37
N ARG A 637 -11.43 -11.10 39.45
CA ARG A 637 -12.05 -10.64 40.71
C ARG A 637 -12.74 -11.78 41.48
N THR A 638 -13.42 -12.68 40.78
CA THR A 638 -14.10 -13.86 41.36
C THR A 638 -13.17 -15.04 41.65
N ARG A 639 -11.89 -14.97 41.21
CA ARG A 639 -10.90 -16.05 41.35
C ARG A 639 -11.32 -17.37 40.67
N THR A 640 -12.07 -17.28 39.58
CA THR A 640 -12.63 -18.44 38.85
C THR A 640 -11.78 -18.87 37.65
N ALA A 641 -10.55 -18.36 37.48
CA ALA A 641 -9.69 -18.70 36.35
C ALA A 641 -9.46 -20.21 36.18
N TRP A 642 -9.32 -20.96 37.28
CA TRP A 642 -9.18 -22.42 37.23
C TRP A 642 -10.41 -23.10 36.63
N LEU A 643 -11.61 -22.62 36.97
CA LEU A 643 -12.88 -23.15 36.49
C LEU A 643 -13.06 -22.80 35.02
N VAL A 644 -12.79 -21.56 34.64
CA VAL A 644 -12.85 -21.12 33.23
C VAL A 644 -11.92 -21.97 32.36
N ASN A 645 -10.67 -22.18 32.79
CA ASN A 645 -9.73 -23.01 32.04
C ASN A 645 -10.18 -24.49 31.96
N ALA A 646 -10.76 -25.05 33.04
CA ALA A 646 -11.27 -26.41 33.04
C ALA A 646 -12.48 -26.58 32.09
N LEU A 647 -13.41 -25.62 32.10
CA LEU A 647 -14.56 -25.62 31.18
C LEU A 647 -14.12 -25.41 29.73
N SER A 648 -13.18 -24.50 29.46
CA SER A 648 -12.63 -24.28 28.12
C SER A 648 -11.85 -25.48 27.57
N ALA A 649 -11.31 -26.36 28.43
CA ALA A 649 -10.65 -27.59 28.00
C ALA A 649 -11.65 -28.73 27.67
N ALA A 650 -12.87 -28.66 28.19
CA ALA A 650 -13.90 -29.66 27.95
C ALA A 650 -14.70 -29.35 26.66
N ARG A 651 -14.64 -30.26 25.69
CA ARG A 651 -15.18 -30.06 24.32
C ARG A 651 -16.61 -29.50 24.24
N PRO A 652 -17.61 -30.02 24.99
CA PRO A 652 -18.99 -29.51 24.88
C PRO A 652 -19.12 -28.05 25.34
N PHE A 653 -18.44 -27.70 26.43
CA PHE A 653 -18.48 -26.36 27.00
C PHE A 653 -17.69 -25.36 26.15
N ALA A 654 -16.52 -25.76 25.65
CA ALA A 654 -15.73 -24.95 24.72
C ALA A 654 -16.50 -24.68 23.42
N TRP A 655 -17.16 -25.69 22.86
CA TRP A 655 -18.01 -25.54 21.68
C TRP A 655 -19.17 -24.56 21.93
N ALA A 656 -19.88 -24.72 23.05
CA ALA A 656 -20.98 -23.82 23.40
C ALA A 656 -20.51 -22.37 23.61
N ALA A 657 -19.40 -22.18 24.34
CA ALA A 657 -18.81 -20.87 24.57
C ALA A 657 -18.38 -20.20 23.26
N LYS A 658 -17.71 -20.93 22.36
CA LYS A 658 -17.31 -20.42 21.04
C LYS A 658 -18.52 -20.04 20.20
N ARG A 659 -19.54 -20.92 20.13
CA ARG A 659 -20.76 -20.66 19.36
C ARG A 659 -21.53 -19.44 19.87
N LEU A 660 -21.72 -19.32 21.18
CA LEU A 660 -22.41 -18.17 21.78
C LEU A 660 -21.59 -16.87 21.71
N GLY A 661 -20.25 -16.98 21.76
CA GLY A 661 -19.33 -15.86 21.64
C GLY A 661 -19.07 -15.41 20.20
N GLY A 662 -19.61 -16.10 19.19
CA GLY A 662 -19.32 -15.80 17.77
C GLY A 662 -17.88 -16.11 17.36
N LEU A 663 -17.21 -17.04 18.06
CA LEU A 663 -15.82 -17.40 17.80
C LEU A 663 -15.72 -18.53 16.76
N ALA A 664 -14.64 -18.51 15.98
CA ALA A 664 -14.31 -19.56 15.03
C ALA A 664 -14.17 -20.92 15.75
N PRO A 665 -14.85 -21.98 15.27
CA PRO A 665 -14.85 -23.28 15.93
C PRO A 665 -13.48 -23.96 15.96
N GLU A 666 -12.57 -23.62 15.04
CA GLU A 666 -11.20 -24.12 14.94
C GLU A 666 -10.30 -23.54 16.04
N ARG A 667 -10.67 -22.39 16.62
CA ARG A 667 -9.85 -21.71 17.62
C ARG A 667 -9.90 -22.38 18.98
N GLU A 668 -8.77 -22.34 19.66
CA GLU A 668 -8.69 -22.62 21.08
C GLU A 668 -8.94 -21.34 21.89
N ILE A 669 -9.67 -21.45 22.99
CA ILE A 669 -9.89 -20.33 23.91
C ILE A 669 -8.60 -20.15 24.72
N PRO A 670 -7.98 -18.95 24.70
CA PRO A 670 -6.73 -18.72 25.43
C PRO A 670 -6.87 -18.98 26.93
N ARG A 671 -5.82 -19.57 27.52
CA ARG A 671 -5.79 -19.84 28.96
C ARG A 671 -5.73 -18.55 29.76
N VAL A 672 -6.57 -18.44 30.78
CA VAL A 672 -6.58 -17.31 31.72
C VAL A 672 -5.62 -17.58 32.87
N ALA A 673 -4.77 -16.62 33.21
CA ALA A 673 -3.81 -16.77 34.29
C ALA A 673 -4.50 -16.86 35.67
N ARG A 674 -4.11 -17.86 36.47
CA ARG A 674 -4.64 -18.04 37.85
C ARG A 674 -4.27 -16.88 38.78
N ARG A 675 -3.10 -16.27 38.56
CA ARG A 675 -2.61 -15.09 39.27
C ARG A 675 -2.30 -14.01 38.24
N THR A 676 -2.93 -12.86 38.36
CA THR A 676 -2.69 -11.72 37.46
C THR A 676 -1.34 -11.06 37.74
N PHE A 677 -0.80 -10.33 36.77
CA PHE A 677 0.48 -9.64 36.92
C PHE A 677 0.49 -8.68 38.11
N SER A 678 -0.53 -7.83 38.24
CA SER A 678 -0.63 -6.88 39.35
C SER A 678 -0.74 -7.55 40.72
N ARG A 679 -1.37 -8.72 40.83
CA ARG A 679 -1.40 -9.47 42.10
C ARG A 679 -0.07 -10.08 42.45
N TRP A 680 0.67 -10.54 41.45
CA TRP A 680 2.05 -10.95 41.66
C TRP A 680 2.88 -9.76 42.14
N TRP A 681 2.71 -8.60 41.50
CA TRP A 681 3.38 -7.34 41.87
C TRP A 681 3.13 -6.94 43.32
N GLU A 682 1.87 -6.92 43.77
CA GLU A 682 1.50 -6.57 45.16
C GLU A 682 2.12 -7.51 46.21
N ARG A 683 2.43 -8.77 45.83
CA ARG A 683 2.97 -9.79 46.75
C ARG A 683 4.49 -9.96 46.65
N ARG A 684 5.13 -9.34 45.66
CA ARG A 684 6.58 -9.49 45.47
C ARG A 684 7.30 -8.75 46.60
N ARG A 685 8.40 -9.32 47.08
CA ARG A 685 9.36 -8.57 47.89
C ARG A 685 10.26 -7.80 46.91
N PRO A 686 10.33 -6.47 46.95
CA PRO A 686 11.26 -5.74 46.11
C PRO A 686 12.68 -6.24 46.40
N GLN A 687 13.43 -6.62 45.36
CA GLN A 687 14.88 -6.72 45.51
C GLN A 687 15.42 -5.30 45.81
N ARG A 688 16.53 -5.19 46.57
CA ARG A 688 17.08 -3.91 47.08
C ARG A 688 16.90 -2.79 46.04
N PRO A 689 16.08 -1.76 46.33
CA PRO A 689 15.75 -0.75 45.33
C PRO A 689 17.03 -0.04 44.88
N ALA A 690 17.27 0.03 43.58
CA ALA A 690 18.32 0.88 43.02
C ALA A 690 18.07 2.31 43.53
N THR A 691 18.99 2.85 44.35
CA THR A 691 18.78 4.13 45.03
C THR A 691 18.96 5.35 44.10
N ARG A 692 19.40 5.14 42.85
CA ARG A 692 19.80 6.20 41.90
C ARG A 692 19.28 6.06 40.46
N GLY A 693 18.43 5.09 40.13
CA GLY A 693 17.93 4.88 38.76
C GLY A 693 16.68 5.69 38.38
N ASP A 694 16.43 5.86 37.08
CA ASP A 694 15.21 6.49 36.54
C ASP A 694 13.96 5.72 36.94
N VAL A 695 12.85 6.44 37.20
CA VAL A 695 11.53 5.80 37.39
C VAL A 695 10.89 5.56 36.03
N ILE A 696 10.46 4.33 35.79
CA ILE A 696 9.64 3.98 34.63
C ILE A 696 8.29 3.44 35.09
N ILE A 697 7.24 3.68 34.30
CA ILE A 697 5.89 3.17 34.56
C ILE A 697 5.61 2.00 33.64
N LEU A 698 5.62 0.78 34.17
CA LEU A 698 5.28 -0.42 33.41
C LEU A 698 3.77 -0.59 33.31
N TRP A 699 3.25 -0.46 32.10
CA TRP A 699 1.84 -0.57 31.79
C TRP A 699 1.34 -2.02 31.80
N PRO A 700 0.39 -2.39 32.69
CA PRO A 700 -0.19 -3.72 32.71
C PRO A 700 -1.30 -3.81 31.65
N ASP A 701 -0.92 -4.03 30.39
CA ASP A 701 -1.90 -4.23 29.31
C ASP A 701 -2.80 -5.44 29.60
N THR A 702 -3.95 -5.53 28.90
CA THR A 702 -4.97 -6.55 29.18
C THR A 702 -4.41 -7.98 29.07
N PHE A 703 -3.52 -8.22 28.11
CA PHE A 703 -2.99 -9.54 27.80
C PHE A 703 -1.90 -9.91 28.80
N THR A 704 -0.96 -9.01 29.09
CA THR A 704 0.05 -9.20 30.14
C THR A 704 -0.59 -9.36 31.53
N GLU A 705 -1.62 -8.58 31.85
CA GLU A 705 -2.27 -8.66 33.16
C GLU A 705 -2.98 -9.99 33.39
N HIS A 706 -3.70 -10.51 32.39
CA HIS A 706 -4.67 -11.58 32.58
C HIS A 706 -4.34 -12.90 31.88
N LEU A 707 -3.50 -12.91 30.83
CA LEU A 707 -3.24 -14.08 30.00
C LEU A 707 -1.77 -14.51 30.07
N SER A 708 -0.83 -13.56 29.92
CA SER A 708 0.62 -13.83 29.99
C SER A 708 1.38 -13.02 31.07
N PRO A 709 1.03 -13.11 32.37
CA PRO A 709 1.77 -12.41 33.44
C PRO A 709 3.26 -12.72 33.54
N ALA A 710 3.74 -13.83 32.97
CA ALA A 710 5.15 -14.18 32.94
C ALA A 710 5.99 -13.15 32.16
N VAL A 711 5.43 -12.59 31.07
CA VAL A 711 6.08 -11.55 30.26
C VAL A 711 6.31 -10.29 31.10
N GLY A 712 5.30 -9.84 31.84
CA GLY A 712 5.43 -8.71 32.76
C GLY A 712 6.45 -8.96 33.87
N GLN A 713 6.47 -10.18 34.42
CA GLN A 713 7.45 -10.57 35.45
C GLN A 713 8.89 -10.52 34.91
N ALA A 714 9.10 -11.04 33.70
CA ALA A 714 10.39 -11.03 33.04
C ALA A 714 10.85 -9.60 32.73
N ALA A 715 9.95 -8.75 32.20
CA ALA A 715 10.26 -7.35 31.93
C ALA A 715 10.68 -6.59 33.19
N VAL A 716 9.98 -6.80 34.31
CA VAL A 716 10.36 -6.21 35.60
C VAL A 716 11.77 -6.63 36.01
N ARG A 717 12.11 -7.93 35.91
CA ARG A 717 13.45 -8.42 36.25
C ARG A 717 14.54 -7.76 35.40
N VAL A 718 14.34 -7.70 34.08
CA VAL A 718 15.34 -7.13 33.17
C VAL A 718 15.50 -5.63 33.41
N LEU A 719 14.40 -4.89 33.56
CA LEU A 719 14.44 -3.44 33.82
C LEU A 719 15.12 -3.14 35.16
N GLU A 720 14.84 -3.92 36.22
CA GLU A 720 15.49 -3.76 37.52
C GLU A 720 16.97 -4.15 37.47
N ALA A 721 17.34 -5.20 36.72
CA ALA A 721 18.73 -5.57 36.47
C ALA A 721 19.50 -4.51 35.66
N ALA A 722 18.79 -3.75 34.81
CA ALA A 722 19.31 -2.59 34.11
C ALA A 722 19.42 -1.32 35.00
N GLY A 723 19.09 -1.44 36.29
CA GLY A 723 19.19 -0.34 37.26
C GLY A 723 17.98 0.60 37.28
N LEU A 724 16.91 0.28 36.57
CA LEU A 724 15.69 1.11 36.51
C LEU A 724 14.76 0.83 37.68
N ARG A 725 14.04 1.86 38.14
CA ARG A 725 13.00 1.73 39.17
C ARG A 725 11.64 1.56 38.50
N VAL A 726 11.10 0.34 38.57
CA VAL A 726 9.80 0.02 37.99
C VAL A 726 8.67 0.39 38.94
N ALA A 727 7.67 1.11 38.45
CA ALA A 727 6.39 1.33 39.11
C ALA A 727 5.23 0.94 38.18
N LEU A 728 4.05 0.71 38.76
CA LEU A 728 2.82 0.49 37.98
C LEU A 728 1.95 1.75 37.99
N PRO A 729 1.07 1.94 36.98
CA PRO A 729 0.10 3.03 36.97
C PRO A 729 -0.73 3.10 38.25
N PRO A 730 -1.15 4.32 38.66
CA PRO A 730 -2.05 4.50 39.78
C PRO A 730 -3.30 3.65 39.62
N THR A 731 -3.76 3.04 40.71
CA THR A 731 -5.11 2.47 40.77
C THR A 731 -5.95 3.38 41.65
N LEU A 732 -7.18 3.70 41.21
CA LEU A 732 -8.12 4.42 42.07
C LEU A 732 -8.38 3.57 43.32
N HIS A 733 -7.80 3.97 44.45
CA HIS A 733 -8.40 3.75 45.74
C HIS A 733 -9.43 4.86 45.94
N LEU A 734 -10.71 4.57 45.69
CA LEU A 734 -11.76 5.42 46.23
C LEU A 734 -11.81 5.21 47.75
N ALA A 735 -11.03 6.02 48.45
CA ALA A 735 -11.50 6.67 49.66
C ALA A 735 -11.59 8.19 49.38
N LYS A 736 -12.14 8.55 48.19
CA LYS A 736 -12.48 9.88 47.61
C LYS A 736 -11.33 10.78 47.07
N PRO A 737 -11.48 11.48 45.91
CA PRO A 737 -10.70 12.67 45.54
C PRO A 737 -11.48 13.99 45.84
N PRO A 738 -10.78 15.14 45.97
CA PRO A 738 -11.34 16.39 46.50
C PRO A 738 -12.17 17.15 45.47
N VAL A 739 -13.10 17.99 45.95
CA VAL A 739 -13.77 19.03 45.16
C VAL A 739 -13.45 20.39 45.77
N GLY A 740 -12.83 21.28 44.98
CA GLY A 740 -13.06 22.74 44.99
C GLY A 740 -12.58 23.61 46.15
N ASP A 741 -12.39 23.11 47.36
CA ASP A 741 -11.92 23.91 48.53
C ASP A 741 -10.82 23.20 49.36
N GLY A 742 -10.43 22.00 48.92
CA GLY A 742 -9.47 21.14 49.61
C GLY A 742 -9.96 20.51 50.92
N ARG A 743 -11.25 20.63 51.30
CA ARG A 743 -11.74 20.22 52.63
C ARG A 743 -13.08 19.49 52.69
N THR A 744 -13.93 19.52 51.66
CA THR A 744 -15.28 18.90 51.78
C THR A 744 -15.50 17.73 50.81
N VAL A 745 -16.05 16.61 51.31
CA VAL A 745 -16.45 15.47 50.46
C VAL A 745 -17.87 14.96 50.72
N ALA A 746 -18.79 15.15 49.77
CA ALA A 746 -20.12 14.52 49.80
C ALA A 746 -20.05 13.01 49.53
N LEU A 747 -20.84 12.21 50.26
CA LEU A 747 -21.01 10.77 50.08
C LEU A 747 -22.13 10.53 49.06
N ASP A 748 -21.81 9.98 47.88
CA ASP A 748 -22.78 9.43 46.92
C ASP A 748 -22.85 7.89 47.07
N PRO A 749 -24.01 7.29 47.38
CA PRO A 749 -24.19 5.83 47.46
C PRO A 749 -23.77 5.05 46.21
N LEU A 750 -23.75 5.67 45.01
CA LEU A 750 -23.29 5.02 43.77
C LEU A 750 -21.76 4.83 43.70
N SER A 751 -21.00 5.54 44.52
CA SER A 751 -19.53 5.44 44.53
C SER A 751 -19.01 4.10 45.10
N LEU A 752 -19.80 3.42 45.94
CA LEU A 752 -19.52 2.06 46.44
C LEU A 752 -19.59 0.98 45.34
N LEU A 753 -20.26 1.27 44.22
CA LEU A 753 -20.31 0.37 43.05
C LEU A 753 -19.12 0.56 42.09
N ARG A 754 -18.34 1.65 42.24
CA ARG A 754 -17.13 1.93 41.43
C ARG A 754 -15.91 1.26 42.06
N GLY A 755 -15.71 -0.03 41.78
CA GLY A 755 -14.48 -0.75 42.18
C GLY A 755 -13.18 -0.11 41.65
N ARG A 756 -12.01 -0.56 42.15
CA ARG A 756 -10.67 -0.06 41.74
C ARG A 756 -10.57 0.15 40.22
N GLY A 757 -10.50 1.42 39.80
CA GLY A 757 -10.27 1.79 38.41
C GLY A 757 -8.88 1.31 37.97
N ARG A 758 -8.81 0.75 36.76
CA ARG A 758 -7.56 0.32 36.11
C ARG A 758 -7.48 0.92 34.72
N VAL A 759 -6.25 1.24 34.32
CA VAL A 759 -5.89 1.70 32.99
C VAL A 759 -6.21 0.63 31.94
N CYS A 760 -6.49 1.06 30.72
CA CYS A 760 -6.70 0.24 29.54
C CYS A 760 -6.54 1.11 28.30
N CYS A 761 -5.89 0.59 27.26
CA CYS A 761 -5.64 1.31 26.01
C CYS A 761 -6.89 1.47 25.15
N GLY A 762 -7.96 0.71 25.41
CA GLY A 762 -9.21 0.77 24.65
C GLY A 762 -9.23 -0.04 23.34
N LEU A 763 -8.11 -0.62 22.91
CA LEU A 763 -7.93 -1.33 21.63
C LEU A 763 -9.07 -2.29 21.27
N THR A 764 -9.52 -3.14 22.20
CA THR A 764 -10.58 -4.14 21.91
C THR A 764 -11.91 -3.49 21.52
N TYR A 765 -12.20 -2.29 22.05
CA TYR A 765 -13.39 -1.53 21.68
C TYR A 765 -13.21 -0.82 20.33
N VAL A 766 -12.01 -0.29 20.06
CA VAL A 766 -11.67 0.33 18.78
C VAL A 766 -11.79 -0.68 17.63
N SER A 767 -11.20 -1.87 17.77
CA SER A 767 -11.21 -2.89 16.70
C SER A 767 -12.61 -3.39 16.33
N THR A 768 -13.59 -3.19 17.21
CA THR A 768 -15.00 -3.61 17.03
C THR A 768 -15.97 -2.44 16.80
N GLY A 769 -15.43 -1.22 16.60
CA GLY A 769 -16.21 0.00 16.34
C GLY A 769 -17.05 0.50 17.53
N GLN A 770 -16.74 0.09 18.76
CA GLN A 770 -17.45 0.53 19.97
C GLN A 770 -16.85 1.84 20.51
N LEU A 771 -16.81 2.89 19.70
CA LEU A 771 -16.04 4.10 19.95
C LEU A 771 -16.49 4.91 21.18
N ASP A 772 -17.78 4.97 21.51
CA ASP A 772 -18.24 5.58 22.77
C ASP A 772 -17.63 4.92 24.00
N ARG A 773 -17.54 3.58 23.95
CA ARG A 773 -16.96 2.80 25.04
C ARG A 773 -15.45 2.93 25.07
N ALA A 774 -14.80 3.00 23.90
CA ALA A 774 -13.39 3.31 23.79
C ALA A 774 -13.09 4.68 24.42
N ARG A 775 -13.83 5.74 24.04
CA ARG A 775 -13.73 7.10 24.59
C ARG A 775 -13.85 7.12 26.11
N ALA A 776 -14.89 6.47 26.66
CA ALA A 776 -15.09 6.38 28.10
C ALA A 776 -13.96 5.61 28.83
N VAL A 777 -13.42 4.57 28.20
CA VAL A 777 -12.28 3.80 28.74
C VAL A 777 -10.99 4.59 28.71
N MET A 778 -10.71 5.27 27.60
CA MET A 778 -9.51 6.08 27.39
C MET A 778 -9.53 7.33 28.28
N ARG A 779 -10.66 8.04 28.42
CA ARG A 779 -10.78 9.17 29.37
C ARG A 779 -10.51 8.75 30.81
N ARG A 780 -11.11 7.64 31.28
CA ARG A 780 -10.80 7.09 32.61
C ARG A 780 -9.31 6.76 32.76
N THR A 781 -8.68 6.25 31.70
CA THR A 781 -7.25 5.99 31.67
C THR A 781 -6.45 7.29 31.84
N LEU A 782 -6.80 8.35 31.13
CA LEU A 782 -6.16 9.67 31.29
C LEU A 782 -6.34 10.21 32.72
N ASP A 783 -7.54 10.11 33.28
CA ASP A 783 -7.81 10.53 34.66
C ASP A 783 -6.95 9.77 35.69
N LEU A 784 -6.71 8.47 35.47
CA LEU A 784 -5.82 7.66 36.31
C LEU A 784 -4.34 7.99 36.12
N MET A 785 -3.97 8.38 34.90
CA MET A 785 -2.60 8.65 34.52
C MET A 785 -2.19 10.11 34.79
N GLU A 786 -3.11 11.01 35.14
CA GLU A 786 -2.78 12.44 35.35
C GLU A 786 -1.58 12.65 36.28
N PRO A 787 -1.49 12.02 37.47
CA PRO A 787 -0.33 12.20 38.35
C PRO A 787 0.98 11.67 37.74
N VAL A 788 0.90 10.69 36.83
CA VAL A 788 2.07 10.20 36.09
C VAL A 788 2.45 11.17 34.99
N LEU A 789 1.47 11.75 34.28
CA LEU A 789 1.68 12.68 33.18
C LEU A 789 2.25 14.03 33.65
N GLU A 790 2.03 14.39 34.92
CA GLU A 790 2.70 15.51 35.59
C GLU A 790 4.21 15.25 35.82
N THR A 791 4.66 14.00 35.73
CA THR A 791 6.08 13.64 35.81
C THR A 791 6.73 13.50 34.44
N GLY A 792 8.07 13.38 34.44
CA GLY A 792 8.85 13.03 33.26
C GLY A 792 8.90 11.54 32.92
N ALA A 793 8.28 10.67 33.72
CA ALA A 793 8.49 9.22 33.64
C ALA A 793 7.94 8.62 32.33
N PRO A 794 8.71 7.75 31.64
CA PRO A 794 8.22 7.02 30.47
C PRO A 794 7.19 5.95 30.87
N VAL A 795 6.28 5.64 29.95
CA VAL A 795 5.27 4.59 30.06
C VAL A 795 5.68 3.42 29.17
N VAL A 796 6.14 2.34 29.78
CA VAL A 796 6.63 1.15 29.08
C VAL A 796 5.47 0.20 28.84
N VAL A 797 5.25 -0.19 27.59
CA VAL A 797 4.14 -1.09 27.21
C VAL A 797 4.71 -2.32 26.50
N LEU A 798 4.39 -3.51 26.99
CA LEU A 798 4.95 -4.76 26.47
C LEU A 798 4.18 -5.28 25.26
N GLU A 799 2.85 -5.20 25.29
CA GLU A 799 2.02 -5.60 24.15
C GLU A 799 2.06 -4.52 23.04
N PRO A 800 2.62 -4.81 21.85
CA PRO A 800 2.81 -3.80 20.82
C PRO A 800 1.50 -3.24 20.27
N SER A 801 0.43 -4.05 20.21
CA SER A 801 -0.90 -3.57 19.79
C SER A 801 -1.48 -2.54 20.78
N CYS A 802 -1.25 -2.71 22.08
CA CYS A 802 -1.68 -1.76 23.10
C CYS A 802 -0.82 -0.49 23.09
N ALA A 803 0.49 -0.63 22.87
CA ALA A 803 1.40 0.50 22.74
C ALA A 803 1.01 1.39 21.54
N ALA A 804 0.72 0.76 20.39
CA ALA A 804 0.28 1.45 19.19
C ALA A 804 -1.06 2.19 19.40
N ALA A 805 -2.02 1.55 20.07
CA ALA A 805 -3.30 2.20 20.41
C ALA A 805 -3.11 3.44 21.30
N LEU A 806 -2.21 3.38 22.29
CA LEU A 806 -1.90 4.54 23.12
C LEU A 806 -1.18 5.66 22.34
N ARG A 807 -0.32 5.31 21.36
CA ARG A 807 0.39 6.31 20.53
C ARG A 807 -0.50 6.96 19.47
N THR A 808 -1.47 6.25 18.93
CA THR A 808 -2.23 6.70 17.74
C THR A 808 -3.73 6.79 17.99
N ASP A 809 -4.39 5.70 18.35
CA ASP A 809 -5.86 5.68 18.50
C ASP A 809 -6.36 6.60 19.62
N VAL A 810 -5.64 6.67 20.76
CA VAL A 810 -6.00 7.53 21.90
C VAL A 810 -5.98 9.01 21.53
N PRO A 811 -4.88 9.59 21.01
CA PRO A 811 -4.88 10.99 20.60
C PRO A 811 -5.76 11.28 19.38
N GLU A 812 -6.03 10.31 18.50
CA GLU A 812 -6.96 10.50 17.38
C GLU A 812 -8.43 10.55 17.85
N LEU A 813 -8.83 9.68 18.78
CA LEU A 813 -10.21 9.63 19.29
C LEU A 813 -10.51 10.72 20.33
N LEU A 814 -9.51 11.05 21.16
CA LEU A 814 -9.55 12.10 22.17
C LEU A 814 -8.74 13.32 21.73
N HIS A 815 -8.92 13.74 20.47
CA HIS A 815 -8.22 14.88 19.87
C HIS A 815 -8.48 16.21 20.61
N ASP A 816 -9.56 16.27 21.39
CA ASP A 816 -9.97 17.39 22.25
C ASP A 816 -9.28 17.42 23.62
N ASP A 817 -8.59 16.34 24.02
CA ASP A 817 -7.96 16.21 25.33
C ASP A 817 -6.42 16.24 25.22
N PRO A 818 -5.75 17.32 25.63
CA PRO A 818 -4.29 17.45 25.47
C PRO A 818 -3.50 16.38 26.25
N ARG A 819 -4.12 15.76 27.27
CA ARG A 819 -3.51 14.66 28.02
C ARG A 819 -3.28 13.43 27.15
N ALA A 820 -4.10 13.23 26.12
CA ALA A 820 -3.97 12.14 25.15
C ALA A 820 -2.63 12.22 24.39
N ALA A 821 -2.31 13.41 23.84
CA ALA A 821 -1.03 13.65 23.17
C ALA A 821 0.16 13.52 24.13
N ARG A 822 0.03 14.03 25.37
CA ARG A 822 1.07 13.86 26.41
C ARG A 822 1.32 12.38 26.72
N LEU A 823 0.28 11.57 26.89
CA LEU A 823 0.42 10.13 27.13
C LEU A 823 1.09 9.45 25.94
N ALA A 824 0.63 9.72 24.72
CA ALA A 824 1.20 9.15 23.50
C ALA A 824 2.71 9.40 23.40
N ALA A 825 3.17 10.62 23.69
CA ALA A 825 4.58 11.00 23.67
C ALA A 825 5.44 10.30 24.75
N ARG A 826 4.83 9.78 25.82
CA ARG A 826 5.53 9.07 26.91
C ARG A 826 5.60 7.55 26.67
N VAL A 827 4.86 7.00 25.72
CA VAL A 827 4.80 5.55 25.48
C VAL A 827 6.09 5.09 24.80
N LEU A 828 6.80 4.14 25.43
CA LEU A 828 7.99 3.48 24.89
C LEU A 828 7.76 1.96 24.80
N THR A 829 8.38 1.31 23.82
CA THR A 829 8.52 -0.15 23.82
C THR A 829 9.51 -0.59 24.91
N PHE A 830 9.53 -1.89 25.19
CA PHE A 830 10.50 -2.47 26.11
C PHE A 830 11.95 -2.18 25.68
N ALA A 831 12.28 -2.36 24.40
CA ALA A 831 13.62 -2.12 23.88
C ALA A 831 14.00 -0.63 23.87
N GLU A 832 13.09 0.26 23.45
CA GLU A 832 13.32 1.72 23.50
C GLU A 832 13.58 2.21 24.92
N THR A 833 12.93 1.61 25.91
CA THR A 833 13.14 1.97 27.32
C THR A 833 14.56 1.65 27.76
N LEU A 834 15.05 0.44 27.48
CA LEU A 834 16.40 0.02 27.83
C LEU A 834 17.44 0.89 27.12
N GLU A 835 17.25 1.15 25.83
CA GLU A 835 18.14 1.99 25.03
C GLU A 835 18.24 3.43 25.57
N ARG A 836 17.09 4.05 25.90
CA ARG A 836 17.06 5.47 26.29
C ARG A 836 17.38 5.71 27.77
N HIS A 837 16.96 4.81 28.65
CA HIS A 837 17.05 5.00 30.11
C HIS A 837 18.10 4.12 30.78
N ALA A 838 18.66 3.12 30.09
CA ALA A 838 19.77 2.31 30.57
C ALA A 838 20.87 2.13 29.50
N PRO A 839 21.39 3.21 28.87
CA PRO A 839 22.33 3.11 27.76
C PRO A 839 23.68 2.45 28.12
N GLY A 840 24.03 2.45 29.41
CA GLY A 840 25.24 1.78 29.92
C GLY A 840 25.02 0.32 30.34
N TRP A 841 23.79 -0.19 30.27
CA TRP A 841 23.49 -1.58 30.58
C TRP A 841 23.77 -2.49 29.38
N ILE A 842 24.50 -3.56 29.61
CA ILE A 842 24.81 -4.58 28.60
C ILE A 842 23.90 -5.78 28.86
N PRO A 843 23.09 -6.22 27.88
CA PRO A 843 22.25 -7.39 28.05
C PRO A 843 23.08 -8.67 28.24
N PRO A 844 22.55 -9.70 28.91
CA PRO A 844 23.21 -11.00 28.99
C PRO A 844 23.39 -11.59 27.58
N ARG A 845 24.49 -12.33 27.40
CA ARG A 845 24.76 -13.05 26.15
C ARG A 845 23.84 -14.26 26.06
N VAL A 846 22.99 -14.30 25.04
CA VAL A 846 22.10 -15.44 24.75
C VAL A 846 22.74 -16.40 23.76
N ASP A 847 23.47 -15.86 22.77
CA ASP A 847 24.26 -16.59 21.77
C ASP A 847 23.48 -17.71 21.03
N ARG A 848 22.31 -17.33 20.50
CA ARG A 848 21.40 -18.26 19.81
C ARG A 848 20.79 -17.63 18.55
N PRO A 849 20.49 -18.44 17.53
CA PRO A 849 19.72 -17.97 16.39
C PRO A 849 18.30 -17.58 16.81
N VAL A 850 17.69 -16.68 16.05
CA VAL A 850 16.35 -16.18 16.28
C VAL A 850 15.50 -16.23 15.02
N ALA A 851 14.24 -16.63 15.19
CA ALA A 851 13.21 -16.62 14.16
C ALA A 851 11.89 -16.13 14.75
N GLY A 852 10.93 -15.76 13.90
CA GLY A 852 9.64 -15.24 14.32
C GLY A 852 9.24 -14.03 13.48
N GLN A 853 8.53 -13.09 14.09
CA GLN A 853 7.95 -11.95 13.37
C GLN A 853 7.98 -10.66 14.19
N THR A 854 8.35 -9.56 13.53
CA THR A 854 8.12 -8.21 14.05
C THR A 854 6.61 -7.94 14.05
N HIS A 855 6.05 -7.55 15.20
CA HIS A 855 4.60 -7.41 15.32
C HIS A 855 4.04 -6.35 14.34
N CYS A 856 2.93 -6.64 13.67
CA CYS A 856 2.37 -5.75 12.64
C CYS A 856 2.11 -4.30 13.12
N HIS A 857 1.65 -4.11 14.36
CA HIS A 857 1.49 -2.76 14.95
C HIS A 857 2.83 -2.12 15.33
N GLN A 858 3.85 -2.93 15.65
CA GLN A 858 5.20 -2.43 15.90
C GLN A 858 5.80 -1.89 14.61
N HIS A 859 5.72 -2.67 13.52
CA HIS A 859 6.09 -2.21 12.18
C HIS A 859 5.35 -0.92 11.78
N ALA A 860 4.02 -0.89 11.93
CA ALA A 860 3.21 0.20 11.41
C ALA A 860 3.28 1.51 12.22
N VAL A 861 3.57 1.44 13.53
CA VAL A 861 3.42 2.59 14.44
C VAL A 861 4.63 2.83 15.34
N LEU A 862 5.35 1.78 15.74
CA LEU A 862 6.36 1.90 16.80
C LEU A 862 7.81 1.95 16.27
N GLY A 863 8.09 1.21 15.18
CA GLY A 863 9.44 0.87 14.74
C GLY A 863 10.04 -0.32 15.51
N ASP A 864 11.08 -0.93 14.95
CA ASP A 864 11.78 -2.10 15.52
C ASP A 864 13.30 -1.88 15.69
N ALA A 865 13.79 -0.66 15.45
CA ALA A 865 15.22 -0.38 15.40
C ALA A 865 15.91 -0.62 16.76
N ALA A 866 15.26 -0.22 17.85
CA ALA A 866 15.76 -0.48 19.20
C ALA A 866 15.75 -1.98 19.52
N ASP A 867 14.72 -2.70 19.10
CA ASP A 867 14.62 -4.16 19.28
C ASP A 867 15.71 -4.90 18.53
N ARG A 868 16.03 -4.50 17.28
CA ARG A 868 17.14 -5.05 16.50
C ARG A 868 18.48 -4.84 17.20
N ARG A 869 18.79 -3.61 17.62
CA ARG A 869 20.03 -3.31 18.37
C ARG A 869 20.13 -4.06 19.69
N LEU A 870 19.01 -4.21 20.41
CA LEU A 870 18.98 -4.97 21.66
C LEU A 870 19.22 -6.47 21.42
N ARG A 871 18.65 -7.04 20.35
CA ARG A 871 18.91 -8.44 19.94
C ARG A 871 20.38 -8.64 19.55
N GLU A 872 20.93 -7.75 18.74
CA GLU A 872 22.35 -7.76 18.34
C GLU A 872 23.27 -7.71 19.57
N ALA A 873 23.00 -6.80 20.52
CA ALA A 873 23.78 -6.68 21.76
C ALA A 873 23.69 -7.95 22.64
N ALA A 874 22.57 -8.66 22.61
CA ALA A 874 22.37 -9.93 23.30
C ALA A 874 22.91 -11.15 22.53
N LEU A 875 23.51 -10.96 21.35
CA LEU A 875 23.97 -12.02 20.44
C LEU A 875 22.84 -12.96 19.98
N LEU A 876 21.64 -12.41 19.76
CA LEU A 876 20.56 -13.11 19.07
C LEU A 876 20.72 -12.93 17.57
N THR A 877 21.16 -13.98 16.87
CA THR A 877 21.55 -13.89 15.45
C THR A 877 20.40 -14.24 14.51
N GLY A 878 20.14 -13.41 13.50
CA GLY A 878 19.05 -13.61 12.53
C GLY A 878 18.01 -12.50 12.56
N GLU A 879 17.10 -12.53 11.57
CA GLU A 879 16.07 -11.50 11.40
C GLU A 879 14.67 -12.03 11.68
N LEU A 880 13.81 -11.13 12.15
CA LEU A 880 12.39 -11.43 12.29
C LEU A 880 11.68 -11.13 10.97
N SER A 881 10.77 -12.02 10.59
CA SER A 881 9.96 -11.83 9.39
C SER A 881 8.99 -10.64 9.52
N GLY A 882 8.60 -10.08 8.38
CA GLY A 882 7.54 -9.09 8.28
C GLY A 882 6.15 -9.72 8.27
N GLY A 883 5.19 -9.05 7.64
CA GLY A 883 3.84 -9.55 7.46
C GLY A 883 2.95 -9.44 8.71
N CYS A 884 1.87 -10.23 8.72
CA CYS A 884 0.92 -10.28 9.84
C CYS A 884 0.67 -11.72 10.26
N CYS A 885 0.64 -12.00 11.56
CA CYS A 885 0.28 -13.32 12.10
C CYS A 885 -1.18 -13.74 11.83
N GLY A 886 -2.03 -12.85 11.31
CA GLY A 886 -3.44 -13.14 11.08
C GLY A 886 -4.35 -12.98 12.30
N LEU A 887 -3.87 -12.45 13.43
CA LEU A 887 -4.63 -12.27 14.68
C LEU A 887 -4.60 -10.82 15.22
N ALA A 888 -5.04 -9.84 14.44
CA ALA A 888 -5.08 -8.44 14.89
C ALA A 888 -6.47 -8.03 15.42
N GLY A 889 -6.53 -7.45 16.62
CA GLY A 889 -7.80 -7.12 17.28
C GLY A 889 -8.64 -8.37 17.60
N ASN A 890 -9.90 -8.38 17.15
CA ASN A 890 -10.77 -9.57 17.19
C ASN A 890 -10.60 -10.49 15.96
N PHE A 891 -9.85 -10.05 14.95
CA PHE A 891 -9.73 -10.78 13.69
C PHE A 891 -9.08 -12.15 13.89
N GLY A 892 -9.58 -13.15 13.15
CA GLY A 892 -9.12 -14.53 13.18
C GLY A 892 -9.63 -15.35 14.38
N PHE A 893 -10.14 -14.69 15.43
CA PHE A 893 -10.97 -15.36 16.45
C PHE A 893 -12.45 -15.37 16.09
N GLU A 894 -12.90 -14.44 15.25
CA GLU A 894 -14.29 -14.33 14.82
C GLU A 894 -14.65 -15.41 13.79
N LYS A 895 -15.89 -15.89 13.88
CA LYS A 895 -16.41 -16.94 13.00
C LYS A 895 -16.33 -16.49 11.53
N GLY A 896 -15.75 -17.34 10.68
CA GLY A 896 -15.58 -17.07 9.25
C GLY A 896 -14.22 -16.48 8.87
N HIS A 897 -13.38 -16.11 9.86
CA HIS A 897 -12.07 -15.49 9.59
C HIS A 897 -10.88 -16.46 9.70
N TYR A 898 -11.11 -17.70 10.12
CA TYR A 898 -10.02 -18.63 10.45
C TYR A 898 -9.12 -18.95 9.24
N GLU A 899 -9.70 -19.25 8.08
CA GLU A 899 -8.94 -19.61 6.87
C GLU A 899 -8.03 -18.46 6.41
N VAL A 900 -8.57 -17.25 6.34
CA VAL A 900 -7.81 -16.03 6.00
C VAL A 900 -6.73 -15.78 7.05
N SER A 901 -7.05 -15.94 8.33
CA SER A 901 -6.08 -15.80 9.43
C SER A 901 -4.91 -16.78 9.31
N ALA A 902 -5.20 -18.06 9.01
CA ALA A 902 -4.19 -19.09 8.81
C ALA A 902 -3.34 -18.82 7.55
N ALA A 903 -3.97 -18.40 6.45
CA ALA A 903 -3.28 -18.02 5.22
C ALA A 903 -2.32 -16.85 5.43
N CYS A 904 -2.71 -15.82 6.21
CA CYS A 904 -1.80 -14.72 6.57
C CYS A 904 -0.57 -15.23 7.35
N ALA A 905 -0.75 -16.14 8.31
CA ALA A 905 0.37 -16.71 9.06
C ALA A 905 1.29 -17.57 8.18
N ALA A 906 0.71 -18.30 7.21
CA ALA A 906 1.44 -19.14 6.27
C ALA A 906 2.29 -18.33 5.26
N GLU A 907 2.07 -17.02 5.14
CA GLU A 907 2.81 -16.17 4.21
C GLU A 907 4.30 -16.03 4.60
N GLN A 908 4.58 -15.66 5.85
CA GLN A 908 5.95 -15.43 6.32
C GLN A 908 6.23 -15.99 7.72
N LEU A 909 5.28 -15.88 8.66
CA LEU A 909 5.49 -16.29 10.05
C LEU A 909 5.76 -17.79 10.17
N LEU A 910 4.88 -18.64 9.65
CA LEU A 910 5.04 -20.09 9.75
C LEU A 910 6.27 -20.60 8.98
N PRO A 911 6.53 -20.16 7.72
CA PRO A 911 7.78 -20.49 7.04
C PRO A 911 9.03 -20.08 7.85
N SER A 912 9.06 -18.86 8.41
CA SER A 912 10.23 -18.37 9.16
C SER A 912 10.60 -19.24 10.36
N VAL A 913 9.61 -19.86 11.02
CA VAL A 913 9.83 -20.73 12.18
C VAL A 913 10.09 -22.18 11.75
N ARG A 914 9.41 -22.67 10.71
CA ARG A 914 9.58 -24.03 10.19
C ARG A 914 10.97 -24.24 9.60
N ASP A 915 11.49 -23.22 8.92
CA ASP A 915 12.76 -23.29 8.20
C ASP A 915 13.95 -22.92 9.11
N ALA A 916 13.70 -22.63 10.39
CA ALA A 916 14.72 -22.25 11.37
C ALA A 916 15.51 -23.46 11.91
N PRO A 917 16.82 -23.33 12.17
CA PRO A 917 17.64 -24.38 12.77
C PRO A 917 17.16 -24.82 14.17
N ASP A 918 17.50 -26.05 14.56
CA ASP A 918 17.30 -26.54 15.92
C ASP A 918 17.97 -25.62 16.97
N GLY A 919 17.31 -25.44 18.10
CA GLY A 919 17.79 -24.55 19.17
C GLY A 919 17.51 -23.06 18.91
N THR A 920 16.85 -22.68 17.81
CA THR A 920 16.42 -21.30 17.54
C THR A 920 15.43 -20.79 18.58
N VAL A 921 15.60 -19.54 19.00
CA VAL A 921 14.64 -18.81 19.84
C VAL A 921 13.52 -18.28 18.95
N VAL A 922 12.29 -18.68 19.22
CA VAL A 922 11.11 -18.15 18.52
C VAL A 922 10.60 -16.91 19.22
N LEU A 923 10.90 -15.73 18.66
CA LEU A 923 10.50 -14.43 19.21
C LEU A 923 9.19 -13.93 18.62
N ALA A 924 8.29 -13.51 19.51
CA ALA A 924 7.03 -12.85 19.19
C ALA A 924 6.56 -12.03 20.41
N ASP A 925 6.72 -10.70 20.34
CA ASP A 925 6.39 -9.82 21.46
C ASP A 925 4.88 -9.61 21.65
N GLY A 926 4.09 -9.70 20.58
CA GLY A 926 2.63 -9.64 20.67
C GLY A 926 2.00 -10.95 21.12
N PHE A 927 1.01 -10.85 22.03
CA PHE A 927 0.21 -11.98 22.51
C PHE A 927 -0.46 -12.74 21.36
N SER A 928 -0.99 -12.01 20.38
CA SER A 928 -1.63 -12.59 19.20
C SER A 928 -0.67 -13.44 18.36
N CYS A 929 0.55 -12.94 18.10
CA CYS A 929 1.55 -13.68 17.34
C CYS A 929 1.97 -14.97 18.06
N ARG A 930 2.18 -14.91 19.39
CA ARG A 930 2.45 -16.11 20.20
C ARG A 930 1.31 -17.11 20.15
N THR A 931 0.07 -16.63 20.25
CA THR A 931 -1.13 -17.48 20.19
C THR A 931 -1.26 -18.17 18.83
N GLN A 932 -0.95 -17.46 17.74
CA GLN A 932 -0.97 -18.05 16.40
C GLN A 932 0.08 -19.16 16.25
N LEU A 933 1.31 -18.92 16.73
CA LEU A 933 2.39 -19.90 16.71
C LEU A 933 2.03 -21.15 17.52
N GLU A 934 1.46 -20.97 18.71
CA GLU A 934 1.04 -22.09 19.56
C GLU A 934 -0.07 -22.92 18.88
N GLN A 935 -1.08 -22.27 18.30
CA GLN A 935 -2.23 -22.97 17.72
C GLN A 935 -1.96 -23.60 16.34
N LEU A 936 -1.10 -22.99 15.50
CA LEU A 936 -0.84 -23.48 14.14
C LEU A 936 0.45 -24.28 13.99
N ALA A 937 1.48 -23.97 14.79
CA ALA A 937 2.77 -24.65 14.72
C ALA A 937 3.08 -25.53 15.95
N GLY A 938 2.30 -25.41 17.04
CA GLY A 938 2.63 -26.08 18.30
C GLY A 938 3.91 -25.55 18.96
N VAL A 939 4.41 -24.38 18.53
CA VAL A 939 5.66 -23.79 19.00
C VAL A 939 5.37 -22.63 19.95
N ARG A 940 6.07 -22.60 21.08
CA ARG A 940 5.97 -21.50 22.04
C ARG A 940 6.78 -20.29 21.55
N GLY A 941 6.09 -19.27 21.05
CA GLY A 941 6.68 -17.94 20.90
C GLY A 941 6.99 -17.30 22.25
N ARG A 942 8.07 -16.52 22.33
CA ARG A 942 8.53 -15.85 23.55
C ARG A 942 8.65 -14.34 23.33
N HIS A 943 8.37 -13.56 24.37
CA HIS A 943 8.67 -12.13 24.36
C HIS A 943 10.17 -11.91 24.61
N LEU A 944 10.79 -10.88 24.02
CA LEU A 944 12.22 -10.59 24.19
C LEU A 944 12.64 -10.49 25.67
N ALA A 945 11.85 -9.81 26.49
CA ALA A 945 12.02 -9.78 27.94
C ALA A 945 12.11 -11.16 28.61
N GLU A 946 11.32 -12.17 28.18
CA GLU A 946 11.41 -13.53 28.73
C GLU A 946 12.74 -14.21 28.37
N VAL A 947 13.29 -13.92 27.19
CA VAL A 947 14.57 -14.48 26.74
C VAL A 947 15.72 -13.85 27.54
N LEU A 948 15.72 -12.52 27.68
CA LEU A 948 16.75 -11.83 28.46
C LEU A 948 16.67 -12.18 29.95
N ALA A 949 15.47 -12.34 30.51
CA ALA A 949 15.32 -12.72 31.93
C ALA A 949 15.84 -14.13 32.23
N GLU A 950 15.65 -15.08 31.32
CA GLU A 950 16.21 -16.43 31.47
C GLU A 950 17.74 -16.39 31.42
N ALA A 951 18.32 -15.66 30.47
CA ALA A 951 19.77 -15.52 30.37
C ALA A 951 20.41 -14.79 31.55
N LEU A 952 19.68 -13.88 32.22
CA LEU A 952 20.11 -13.29 33.50
C LEU A 952 20.16 -14.33 34.62
N ASP A 953 19.17 -15.21 34.70
CA ASP A 953 19.12 -16.27 35.71
C ASP A 953 20.27 -17.28 35.49
N ASP A 954 20.53 -17.67 34.23
CA ASP A 954 21.64 -18.57 33.87
C ASP A 954 23.01 -17.99 34.22
N ALA A 955 23.24 -16.70 33.91
CA ALA A 955 24.50 -16.01 34.24
C ALA A 955 24.74 -15.93 35.75
N LEU A 956 23.69 -15.66 36.54
CA LEU A 956 23.78 -15.62 38.00
C LEU A 956 24.08 -17.00 38.60
N ASP A 957 23.55 -18.07 38.01
CA ASP A 957 23.82 -19.44 38.44
C ASP A 957 25.23 -19.90 38.04
N GLU A 958 25.75 -19.48 36.89
CA GLU A 958 27.16 -19.69 36.52
C GLU A 958 28.13 -18.96 37.46
N ASP A 959 27.86 -17.70 37.79
CA ASP A 959 28.67 -16.93 38.73
C ASP A 959 28.67 -17.54 40.13
N ARG A 960 27.52 -18.07 40.58
CA ARG A 960 27.44 -18.83 41.85
C ARG A 960 28.24 -20.13 41.82
N ARG A 961 28.27 -20.82 40.68
CA ARG A 961 29.08 -22.04 40.50
C ARG A 961 30.58 -21.73 40.43
N ARG A 962 30.98 -20.57 39.89
CA ARG A 962 32.39 -20.13 39.82
C ARG A 962 32.90 -19.49 41.11
N GLY A 963 32.04 -18.83 41.88
CA GLY A 963 32.38 -18.17 43.15
C GLY A 963 32.23 -19.02 44.42
N GLY A 964 31.81 -20.28 44.28
CA GLY A 964 31.69 -21.25 45.36
C GLY A 964 32.83 -22.28 45.44
N GLY A 965 33.96 -22.01 44.78
CA GLY A 965 35.17 -22.83 44.80
C GLY A 965 36.26 -22.27 45.71
#